data_AF-A0A3Q3A6V1-F1
#
_entry.id   AF-A0A3Q3A6V1-F1
#
_cell.length_a   1.000
_cell.length_b   1.000
_cell.length_c   1.000
_cell.angle_alpha   90.00
_cell.angle_beta   90.00
_cell.angle_gamma   90.00
#
_symmetry.space_group_name_H-M   'P 1'
#
loop_
_entity.id
_entity.type
_entity.pdbx_description
1 polymer ?
#
loop_
_entity_poly.entity_id
_entity_poly.type
_entity_poly.pdbx_seq_one_letter_code
_entity_poly.pdbx_strand_id
1 'polypeptide(L)'
;FIPAGYRASLTGKCLPLDETLPDYLLKVLYSCDEPAAVRLDCVVSFETGTVSTFLLGEWSCVPGEAIIRTVQLNLPDWLVYQADGVVPDSDWVLSCILRALVRHDGLNDAEKFITAQDVAALQPKPFFSRPIKPHRLCSSWSRQMLQLTQQSLNRQCPFEQETVHLLSTIYASTGEIFGITKTLGPYRNKLLEFFRLKAVTFPWCRISIWIFVASHCRESLCGVFHHIDSHNEYVTPSLFLKNSGQLHIQISGEAEETSAFLSTFTVPLSEWCQLSLTLQGRTVSDVLLTKLRHTAMFDDTEGYFVIGGGKYVKGVEGYFGPVVYQRNKASPHSMVNSYSAVTEIVHSLYSLSLHKLSRAKNHAAVSKILPLLLQAGCLADNRALHMTSVLYSSGLGVQKQPAWLLALVAAQKDDRLALLHLGHLHHQGVDGFPADPDLAYAYYANIAKQTILDRQDPTPQQTFVEAVYLNDDETLKQQTSEDHHIFQWLKLQASRGAAEAEQAIARMLFWGQQGLSPNIQEAVKHYRRGAVQLEDPASMYDYGIILLLGQGVEQDVQKGVTFLKKAMEQGFVPAFNALAWYYEQYEQNYEQAVQLWEKADLLESPDAALNLGVIYLQGLYPRKPANQYVAYNYYLKSANRGHIRGGVLLADMWTTGIPGFVERRPSDAVLWVKWAADHNGYLGSVLRKALDSYLKGDIFSSLLFYTMAAESGYAPAQFNAAYLCEQNTGSFLDPAYATNCMWRYYNLTIQSQNFDTYACIKMGDLLYEGSDGKQKDSFSAAQMYKLAALRNNPQGWYNLGLLAEEGYKLPLSVLTELGLAELYLAEKYVCRDSDDTDSYLPCSLALFNVFLQSFDKQYIAADKVGVTCKCKNKNNRKIVM
;
A
#
# COMPACT_ATOMS: atom_id res chain seq x y z
N PHE A 1 -29.50 -30.58 56.59
CA PHE A 1 -30.58 -31.54 56.89
C PHE A 1 -31.85 -31.00 56.29
N ILE A 2 -32.20 -31.50 55.10
CA ILE A 2 -33.53 -31.38 54.49
C ILE A 2 -34.03 -32.83 54.40
N PRO A 3 -35.24 -33.16 54.84
CA PRO A 3 -35.66 -34.54 55.06
C PRO A 3 -35.69 -35.32 53.75
N ALA A 4 -35.27 -36.58 53.79
CA ALA A 4 -35.56 -37.54 52.74
C ALA A 4 -37.08 -37.80 52.73
N GLY A 5 -37.80 -37.20 51.79
CA GLY A 5 -39.25 -37.38 51.63
C GLY A 5 -39.78 -36.83 50.31
N TYR A 6 -39.29 -35.68 49.86
CA TYR A 6 -39.83 -35.01 48.67
C TYR A 6 -38.95 -35.22 47.43
N ARG A 7 -39.52 -35.79 46.37
CA ARG A 7 -38.86 -35.93 45.06
C ARG A 7 -39.74 -35.34 43.96
N ALA A 8 -39.20 -34.35 43.26
CA ALA A 8 -39.60 -34.04 41.89
C ALA A 8 -38.45 -34.47 40.98
N SER A 9 -38.76 -35.26 39.96
CA SER A 9 -37.78 -35.67 38.95
C SER A 9 -38.42 -35.58 37.56
N LEU A 10 -37.75 -34.92 36.64
CA LEU A 10 -38.18 -34.81 35.25
C LEU A 10 -37.73 -36.06 34.49
N THR A 11 -38.58 -37.10 34.41
CA THR A 11 -38.29 -38.30 33.63
C THR A 11 -38.92 -38.25 32.25
N GLY A 12 -38.33 -37.44 31.38
CA GLY A 12 -38.37 -37.62 29.93
C GLY A 12 -36.94 -37.93 29.47
N LYS A 13 -36.75 -38.91 28.58
CA LYS A 13 -35.47 -38.99 27.84
C LYS A 13 -35.37 -37.71 27.02
N CYS A 14 -34.64 -36.71 27.50
CA CYS A 14 -34.01 -35.72 26.63
C CYS A 14 -32.92 -36.45 25.84
N LEU A 15 -33.34 -37.22 24.83
CA LEU A 15 -32.51 -37.37 23.64
C LEU A 15 -32.23 -35.95 23.11
N PRO A 16 -31.06 -35.67 22.53
CA PRO A 16 -30.76 -34.36 21.95
C PRO A 16 -31.94 -33.98 21.03
N LEU A 17 -32.68 -32.95 21.44
CA LEU A 17 -33.85 -32.44 20.74
C LEU A 17 -33.34 -31.70 19.51
N ASP A 18 -33.15 -32.43 18.42
CA ASP A 18 -32.89 -31.83 17.12
C ASP A 18 -34.13 -31.10 16.57
N GLU A 19 -35.29 -31.13 17.25
CA GLU A 19 -36.51 -30.42 16.84
C GLU A 19 -37.35 -29.89 18.02
N THR A 20 -37.38 -28.56 18.20
CA THR A 20 -38.40 -27.86 18.99
C THR A 20 -39.71 -27.85 18.20
N LEU A 21 -40.43 -28.98 18.20
CA LEU A 21 -41.77 -29.01 17.63
C LEU A 21 -42.79 -28.46 18.66
N PRO A 22 -43.81 -27.71 18.22
CA PRO A 22 -44.99 -27.48 19.04
C PRO A 22 -45.57 -28.84 19.45
N ASP A 23 -46.08 -28.94 20.67
CA ASP A 23 -46.78 -30.11 21.21
C ASP A 23 -45.92 -31.23 21.81
N TYR A 24 -44.67 -30.93 22.21
CA TYR A 24 -43.86 -31.91 22.96
C TYR A 24 -44.49 -32.26 24.32
N LEU A 25 -44.63 -33.56 24.59
CA LEU A 25 -45.22 -34.09 25.81
C LEU A 25 -44.14 -34.36 26.86
N LEU A 26 -43.96 -33.43 27.80
CA LEU A 26 -43.04 -33.55 28.93
C LEU A 26 -43.66 -34.42 30.02
N LYS A 27 -42.94 -35.46 30.47
CA LYS A 27 -43.33 -36.28 31.63
C LYS A 27 -42.65 -35.76 32.89
N VAL A 28 -43.44 -35.25 33.82
CA VAL A 28 -42.99 -34.79 35.13
C VAL A 28 -43.35 -35.86 36.16
N LEU A 29 -42.35 -36.51 36.76
CA LEU A 29 -42.55 -37.44 37.88
C LEU A 29 -42.43 -36.64 39.17
N TYR A 30 -43.45 -36.69 40.01
CA TYR A 30 -43.43 -36.00 41.31
C TYR A 30 -44.14 -36.82 42.38
N SER A 31 -43.67 -36.70 43.60
CA SER A 31 -44.26 -37.29 44.80
C SER A 31 -44.19 -36.26 45.93
N CYS A 32 -45.28 -36.14 46.69
CA CYS A 32 -45.33 -35.27 47.86
C CYS A 32 -45.83 -36.07 49.05
N ASP A 33 -45.27 -35.81 50.23
CA ASP A 33 -45.74 -36.43 51.48
C ASP A 33 -46.89 -35.63 52.11
N GLU A 34 -47.06 -34.36 51.71
CA GLU A 34 -48.12 -33.43 52.15
C GLU A 34 -48.76 -32.72 50.94
N PRO A 35 -49.99 -32.16 51.06
CA PRO A 35 -50.61 -31.40 49.98
C PRO A 35 -49.71 -30.23 49.52
N ALA A 36 -49.39 -30.18 48.23
CA ALA A 36 -48.47 -29.20 47.63
C ALA A 36 -48.96 -28.72 46.26
N ALA A 37 -48.31 -27.71 45.69
CA ALA A 37 -48.46 -27.28 44.31
C ALA A 37 -47.15 -27.49 43.54
N VAL A 38 -47.20 -28.18 42.39
CA VAL A 38 -46.08 -28.33 41.47
C VAL A 38 -46.17 -27.25 40.41
N ARG A 39 -45.08 -26.49 40.22
CA ARG A 39 -44.96 -25.39 39.25
C ARG A 39 -43.84 -25.68 38.26
N LEU A 40 -44.09 -25.41 36.98
CA LEU A 40 -43.11 -25.57 35.90
C LEU A 40 -42.83 -24.20 35.24
N ASP A 41 -41.57 -23.75 35.29
CA ASP A 41 -41.09 -22.51 34.66
C ASP A 41 -40.11 -22.81 33.51
N CYS A 42 -40.00 -21.88 32.56
CA CYS A 42 -38.96 -21.80 31.54
C CYS A 42 -38.14 -20.52 31.74
N VAL A 43 -36.83 -20.65 31.97
CA VAL A 43 -35.89 -19.54 32.15
C VAL A 43 -35.02 -19.42 30.89
N VAL A 44 -34.99 -18.23 30.31
CA VAL A 44 -34.31 -17.94 29.05
C VAL A 44 -33.26 -16.86 29.30
N SER A 45 -32.01 -17.13 28.90
CA SER A 45 -30.90 -16.16 28.96
C SER A 45 -30.52 -15.71 27.55
N PHE A 46 -30.37 -14.40 27.35
CA PHE A 46 -30.05 -13.80 26.05
C PHE A 46 -28.55 -13.46 25.93
N GLU A 47 -28.02 -13.38 24.70
CA GLU A 47 -26.62 -12.98 24.43
C GLU A 47 -26.30 -11.55 24.91
N THR A 48 -27.31 -10.71 25.09
CA THR A 48 -27.17 -9.36 25.67
C THR A 48 -26.95 -9.36 27.19
N GLY A 49 -27.04 -10.53 27.84
CA GLY A 49 -26.87 -10.70 29.29
C GLY A 49 -28.14 -10.57 30.12
N THR A 50 -29.31 -10.37 29.49
CA THR A 50 -30.63 -10.31 30.17
C THR A 50 -31.20 -11.72 30.41
N VAL A 51 -32.04 -11.89 31.45
CA VAL A 51 -32.69 -13.16 31.80
C VAL A 51 -34.20 -12.96 32.00
N SER A 52 -35.01 -13.78 31.35
CA SER A 52 -36.49 -13.75 31.43
C SER A 52 -37.04 -15.10 31.88
N THR A 53 -38.13 -15.10 32.68
CA THR A 53 -38.76 -16.33 33.20
C THR A 53 -40.24 -16.40 32.82
N PHE A 54 -40.69 -17.55 32.30
CA PHE A 54 -42.06 -17.79 31.83
C PHE A 54 -42.71 -18.99 32.55
N LEU A 55 -43.96 -18.84 33.00
CA LEU A 55 -44.72 -19.93 33.66
C LEU A 55 -45.37 -20.83 32.60
N LEU A 56 -45.11 -22.15 32.66
CA LEU A 56 -45.65 -23.14 31.73
C LEU A 56 -46.85 -23.90 32.28
N GLY A 57 -46.97 -24.05 33.60
CA GLY A 57 -48.12 -24.70 34.22
C GLY A 57 -47.97 -24.90 35.73
N GLU A 58 -49.11 -25.05 36.42
CA GLU A 58 -49.18 -25.28 37.87
C GLU A 58 -50.33 -26.25 38.21
N TRP A 59 -50.10 -27.17 39.15
CA TRP A 59 -51.12 -28.12 39.60
C TRP A 59 -50.91 -28.62 41.03
N SER A 60 -51.98 -29.10 41.66
CA SER A 60 -51.93 -29.68 43.01
C SER A 60 -51.33 -31.08 43.02
N CYS A 61 -50.56 -31.38 44.07
CA CYS A 61 -49.99 -32.66 44.41
C CYS A 61 -50.70 -33.24 45.64
N VAL A 62 -51.19 -34.48 45.53
CA VAL A 62 -51.86 -35.19 46.62
C VAL A 62 -50.86 -36.18 47.24
N PRO A 63 -50.84 -36.34 48.59
CA PRO A 63 -49.93 -37.27 49.26
C PRO A 63 -50.07 -38.71 48.76
N GLY A 64 -48.97 -39.35 48.38
CA GLY A 64 -49.00 -40.74 47.91
C GLY A 64 -47.79 -41.15 47.04
N GLU A 65 -47.92 -42.31 46.37
CA GLU A 65 -46.88 -42.82 45.45
C GLU A 65 -46.61 -41.86 44.28
N ALA A 66 -45.42 -41.95 43.69
CA ALA A 66 -44.96 -41.02 42.67
C ALA A 66 -45.85 -41.05 41.41
N ILE A 67 -46.37 -39.87 41.04
CA ILE A 67 -47.28 -39.68 39.91
C ILE A 67 -46.47 -39.14 38.72
N ILE A 68 -46.66 -39.75 37.54
CA ILE A 68 -46.17 -39.19 36.27
C ILE A 68 -47.31 -38.38 35.65
N ARG A 69 -47.12 -37.05 35.53
CA ARG A 69 -48.02 -36.19 34.76
C ARG A 69 -47.37 -35.80 33.44
N THR A 70 -48.11 -36.00 32.37
CA THR A 70 -47.70 -35.56 31.04
C THR A 70 -48.24 -34.14 30.79
N VAL A 71 -47.35 -33.19 30.50
CA VAL A 71 -47.66 -31.78 30.24
C VAL A 71 -47.21 -31.42 28.83
N GLN A 72 -48.09 -30.78 28.06
CA GLN A 72 -47.76 -30.25 26.74
C GLN A 72 -46.96 -28.95 26.90
N LEU A 73 -45.74 -28.91 26.35
CA LEU A 73 -44.86 -27.74 26.42
C LEU A 73 -45.27 -26.67 25.41
N ASN A 74 -45.97 -25.64 25.87
CA ASN A 74 -46.31 -24.46 25.07
C ASN A 74 -45.27 -23.35 25.32
N LEU A 75 -44.18 -23.37 24.57
CA LEU A 75 -43.15 -22.32 24.61
C LEU A 75 -43.60 -21.08 23.81
N PRO A 76 -43.09 -19.87 24.13
CA PRO A 76 -43.41 -18.66 23.38
C PRO A 76 -43.04 -18.78 21.90
N ASP A 77 -43.88 -18.23 21.02
CA ASP A 77 -43.69 -18.36 19.56
C ASP A 77 -42.32 -17.86 19.08
N TRP A 78 -41.84 -16.74 19.62
CA TRP A 78 -40.53 -16.17 19.27
C TRP A 78 -39.34 -17.06 19.69
N LEU A 79 -39.54 -18.00 20.61
CA LEU A 79 -38.50 -18.95 21.03
C LEU A 79 -38.45 -20.19 20.12
N VAL A 80 -39.58 -20.54 19.52
CA VAL A 80 -39.77 -21.79 18.75
C VAL A 80 -39.71 -21.55 17.25
N TYR A 81 -40.25 -20.44 16.77
CA TYR A 81 -40.42 -20.13 15.35
C TYR A 81 -39.50 -19.00 14.89
N GLN A 82 -39.25 -18.94 13.58
CA GLN A 82 -38.63 -17.77 12.97
C GLN A 82 -39.53 -16.54 13.11
N ALA A 83 -38.91 -15.38 13.28
CA ALA A 83 -39.65 -14.13 13.24
C ALA A 83 -40.21 -13.90 11.84
N ASP A 84 -41.41 -13.37 11.79
CA ASP A 84 -42.09 -12.97 10.58
C ASP A 84 -42.95 -11.74 10.86
N GLY A 85 -43.82 -11.35 9.93
CA GLY A 85 -44.70 -10.19 10.14
C GLY A 85 -45.68 -10.31 11.32
N VAL A 86 -45.77 -11.47 11.98
CA VAL A 86 -46.68 -11.78 13.11
C VAL A 86 -45.92 -12.24 14.35
N VAL A 87 -44.89 -13.08 14.19
CA VAL A 87 -43.97 -13.48 15.26
C VAL A 87 -42.87 -12.43 15.39
N PRO A 88 -42.75 -11.71 16.51
CA PRO A 88 -41.76 -10.64 16.66
C PRO A 88 -40.33 -11.18 16.59
N ASP A 89 -39.41 -10.31 16.15
CA ASP A 89 -37.96 -10.58 16.17
C ASP A 89 -37.51 -10.99 17.59
N SER A 90 -36.77 -12.10 17.67
CA SER A 90 -36.26 -12.63 18.94
C SER A 90 -34.79 -12.31 19.11
N ASP A 91 -34.39 -11.82 20.28
CA ASP A 91 -32.98 -11.73 20.67
C ASP A 91 -32.32 -13.13 20.68
N TRP A 92 -31.00 -13.18 20.46
CA TRP A 92 -30.24 -14.42 20.44
C TRP A 92 -30.29 -15.08 21.83
N VAL A 93 -30.88 -16.28 21.88
CA VAL A 93 -31.03 -17.05 23.12
C VAL A 93 -29.77 -17.89 23.32
N LEU A 94 -29.04 -17.59 24.39
CA LEU A 94 -27.79 -18.25 24.75
C LEU A 94 -28.05 -19.59 25.46
N SER A 95 -29.09 -19.65 26.30
CA SER A 95 -29.52 -20.88 26.96
C SER A 95 -31.00 -20.84 27.36
N CYS A 96 -31.62 -22.02 27.41
CA CYS A 96 -33.01 -22.19 27.83
C CYS A 96 -33.08 -23.34 28.84
N ILE A 97 -33.77 -23.13 29.95
CA ILE A 97 -33.79 -24.05 31.08
C ILE A 97 -35.22 -24.24 31.57
N LEU A 98 -35.70 -25.49 31.60
CA LEU A 98 -36.95 -25.87 32.26
C LEU A 98 -36.69 -26.14 33.74
N ARG A 99 -37.51 -25.58 34.61
CA ARG A 99 -37.39 -25.70 36.06
C ARG A 99 -38.71 -26.15 36.66
N ALA A 100 -38.74 -27.34 37.26
CA ALA A 100 -39.88 -27.86 38.01
C ALA A 100 -39.67 -27.65 39.51
N LEU A 101 -40.69 -27.14 40.21
CA LEU A 101 -40.65 -26.74 41.62
C LEU A 101 -41.85 -27.33 42.36
N VAL A 102 -41.64 -27.87 43.56
CA VAL A 102 -42.73 -28.22 44.48
C VAL A 102 -42.82 -27.14 45.57
N ARG A 103 -44.00 -26.54 45.72
CA ARG A 103 -44.30 -25.45 46.66
C ARG A 103 -45.40 -25.90 47.62
N HIS A 104 -45.24 -25.64 48.91
CA HIS A 104 -46.33 -25.83 49.88
C HIS A 104 -46.92 -24.47 50.25
N ASP A 105 -48.23 -24.43 50.47
CA ASP A 105 -48.88 -23.26 51.08
C ASP A 105 -48.61 -23.32 52.59
N GLY A 106 -47.74 -22.43 53.06
CA GLY A 106 -47.52 -22.22 54.48
C GLY A 106 -48.70 -21.46 55.09
N LEU A 107 -49.01 -21.72 56.36
CA LEU A 107 -50.06 -21.08 57.16
C LEU A 107 -49.90 -19.55 57.36
N ASN A 108 -49.00 -18.88 56.63
CA ASN A 108 -48.86 -17.43 56.55
C ASN A 108 -48.61 -17.01 55.09
N ASP A 109 -49.52 -16.21 54.54
CA ASP A 109 -49.71 -15.87 53.12
C ASP A 109 -48.57 -15.13 52.38
N ALA A 110 -47.33 -15.11 52.90
CA ALA A 110 -46.25 -14.30 52.29
C ALA A 110 -45.01 -15.08 51.79
N GLU A 111 -44.73 -16.30 52.26
CA GLU A 111 -43.53 -17.04 51.84
C GLU A 111 -43.84 -18.51 51.51
N LYS A 112 -44.00 -18.81 50.22
CA LYS A 112 -44.13 -20.18 49.71
C LYS A 112 -42.75 -20.85 49.64
N PHE A 113 -42.45 -21.78 50.54
CA PHE A 113 -41.20 -22.55 50.56
C PHE A 113 -41.10 -23.49 49.35
N ILE A 114 -39.92 -23.51 48.70
CA ILE A 114 -39.56 -24.49 47.67
C ILE A 114 -38.89 -25.67 48.38
N THR A 115 -39.53 -26.85 48.36
CA THR A 115 -39.04 -28.04 49.08
C THR A 115 -38.25 -28.99 48.18
N ALA A 116 -38.51 -28.98 46.86
CA ALA A 116 -37.76 -29.74 45.86
C ALA A 116 -37.74 -29.00 44.51
N GLN A 117 -36.61 -29.07 43.82
CA GLN A 117 -36.40 -28.48 42.48
C GLN A 117 -35.66 -29.48 41.57
N ASP A 118 -36.07 -29.55 40.32
CA ASP A 118 -35.33 -30.22 39.25
C ASP A 118 -35.23 -29.33 38.00
N VAL A 119 -34.17 -29.53 37.22
CA VAL A 119 -33.79 -28.65 36.12
C VAL A 119 -33.38 -29.45 34.88
N ALA A 120 -33.98 -29.12 33.74
CA ALA A 120 -33.63 -29.70 32.45
C ALA A 120 -33.20 -28.60 31.46
N ALA A 121 -32.04 -28.77 30.83
CA ALA A 121 -31.56 -27.84 29.81
C ALA A 121 -32.24 -28.13 28.46
N LEU A 122 -32.73 -27.07 27.81
CA LEU A 122 -33.20 -27.07 26.43
C LEU A 122 -32.13 -26.38 25.58
N GLN A 123 -31.69 -27.05 24.51
CA GLN A 123 -30.82 -26.43 23.50
C GLN A 123 -31.69 -25.59 22.56
N PRO A 124 -31.59 -24.25 22.58
CA PRO A 124 -32.35 -23.42 21.66
C PRO A 124 -31.83 -23.61 20.23
N LYS A 125 -32.73 -23.81 19.27
CA LYS A 125 -32.33 -23.79 17.86
C LYS A 125 -31.87 -22.38 17.46
N PRO A 126 -30.74 -22.26 16.72
CA PRO A 126 -30.33 -21.00 16.10
C PRO A 126 -31.48 -20.38 15.30
N PHE A 127 -31.60 -19.05 15.34
CA PHE A 127 -32.73 -18.31 14.76
C PHE A 127 -33.10 -18.77 13.34
N PHE A 128 -32.14 -18.89 12.43
CA PHE A 128 -32.34 -19.31 11.03
C PHE A 128 -32.71 -20.79 10.85
N SER A 129 -32.54 -21.63 11.87
CA SER A 129 -32.85 -23.06 11.82
C SER A 129 -34.21 -23.41 12.43
N ARG A 130 -34.93 -22.40 12.96
CA ARG A 130 -36.27 -22.56 13.52
C ARG A 130 -37.30 -22.76 12.40
N PRO A 131 -38.34 -23.57 12.62
CA PRO A 131 -39.44 -23.70 11.65
C PRO A 131 -40.22 -22.39 11.51
N ILE A 132 -40.87 -22.19 10.37
CA ILE A 132 -41.81 -21.08 10.14
C ILE A 132 -43.16 -21.47 10.76
N LYS A 133 -43.79 -20.54 11.51
CA LYS A 133 -45.10 -20.80 12.11
C LYS A 133 -46.19 -20.80 11.01
N PRO A 134 -46.98 -21.87 10.86
CA PRO A 134 -48.11 -21.88 9.94
C PRO A 134 -49.24 -21.01 10.53
N HIS A 135 -49.29 -19.74 10.15
CA HIS A 135 -50.36 -18.84 10.55
C HIS A 135 -51.65 -19.17 9.77
N ARG A 136 -52.77 -19.36 10.48
CA ARG A 136 -54.09 -19.46 9.84
C ARG A 136 -54.56 -18.07 9.40
N LEU A 137 -54.09 -17.62 8.24
CA LEU A 137 -54.38 -16.28 7.71
C LEU A 137 -55.44 -16.33 6.61
N CYS A 138 -56.31 -15.31 6.57
CA CYS A 138 -57.27 -15.12 5.48
C CYS A 138 -56.56 -14.86 4.15
N SER A 139 -57.15 -15.36 3.05
CA SER A 139 -56.58 -15.38 1.70
C SER A 139 -56.22 -14.00 1.12
N SER A 140 -56.88 -12.93 1.59
CA SER A 140 -56.55 -11.54 1.24
C SER A 140 -55.17 -11.12 1.76
N TRP A 141 -54.78 -11.59 2.95
CA TRP A 141 -53.53 -11.21 3.62
C TRP A 141 -52.32 -11.91 2.99
N SER A 142 -52.47 -13.17 2.57
CA SER A 142 -51.44 -13.93 1.85
C SER A 142 -51.02 -13.28 0.52
N ARG A 143 -51.94 -12.61 -0.19
CA ARG A 143 -51.60 -11.85 -1.42
C ARG A 143 -50.79 -10.59 -1.12
N GLN A 144 -51.14 -9.89 -0.04
CA GLN A 144 -50.45 -8.67 0.38
C GLN A 144 -49.02 -9.00 0.86
N MET A 145 -48.84 -10.14 1.53
CA MET A 145 -47.54 -10.58 2.02
C MET A 145 -46.63 -11.16 0.92
N LEU A 146 -47.21 -11.80 -0.11
CA LEU A 146 -46.49 -12.18 -1.35
C LEU A 146 -45.97 -10.95 -2.12
N GLN A 147 -46.72 -9.85 -2.14
CA GLN A 147 -46.26 -8.59 -2.75
C GLN A 147 -45.11 -7.93 -1.96
N LEU A 148 -45.18 -7.96 -0.62
CA LEU A 148 -44.11 -7.41 0.23
C LEU A 148 -42.83 -8.26 0.20
N THR A 149 -42.97 -9.60 0.16
CA THR A 149 -41.82 -10.53 0.11
C THR A 149 -41.14 -10.57 -1.26
N GLN A 150 -41.88 -10.38 -2.37
CA GLN A 150 -41.29 -10.24 -3.71
C GLN A 150 -40.41 -8.97 -3.84
N GLN A 151 -40.70 -7.90 -3.09
CA GLN A 151 -39.85 -6.72 -3.05
C GLN A 151 -38.54 -6.92 -2.26
N SER A 152 -38.48 -7.88 -1.32
CA SER A 152 -37.27 -8.18 -0.53
C SER A 152 -36.38 -9.28 -1.15
N LEU A 153 -36.95 -10.22 -1.92
CA LEU A 153 -36.23 -11.33 -2.55
C LEU A 153 -35.21 -10.89 -3.64
N ASN A 154 -35.36 -9.69 -4.18
CA ASN A 154 -34.43 -9.13 -5.20
C ASN A 154 -33.24 -8.35 -4.62
N ARG A 155 -33.07 -8.30 -3.29
CA ARG A 155 -31.84 -7.75 -2.69
C ARG A 155 -30.89 -8.88 -2.35
N GLN A 156 -29.99 -9.22 -3.28
CA GLN A 156 -28.76 -9.93 -2.91
C GLN A 156 -28.06 -9.08 -1.85
N CYS A 157 -27.87 -9.62 -0.65
CA CYS A 157 -27.08 -8.95 0.37
C CYS A 157 -25.66 -8.72 -0.19
N PRO A 158 -25.10 -7.51 -0.08
CA PRO A 158 -23.73 -7.28 -0.51
C PRO A 158 -22.81 -8.23 0.27
N PHE A 159 -22.00 -9.01 -0.44
CA PHE A 159 -20.97 -9.84 0.16
C PHE A 159 -19.98 -8.94 0.91
N GLU A 160 -19.82 -9.16 2.21
CA GLU A 160 -18.98 -8.35 3.09
C GLU A 160 -18.04 -9.28 3.89
N GLN A 161 -16.73 -9.06 3.79
CA GLN A 161 -15.72 -9.93 4.39
C GLN A 161 -15.56 -9.62 5.89
N GLU A 162 -15.97 -10.56 6.74
CA GLU A 162 -15.86 -10.42 8.20
C GLU A 162 -14.46 -10.74 8.75
N THR A 163 -13.61 -11.34 7.92
CA THR A 163 -12.18 -11.53 8.17
C THR A 163 -11.41 -10.54 7.31
N VAL A 164 -10.64 -9.67 7.95
CA VAL A 164 -9.80 -8.67 7.29
C VAL A 164 -8.36 -9.15 7.32
N HIS A 165 -7.76 -9.30 6.15
CA HIS A 165 -6.32 -9.53 6.03
C HIS A 165 -5.62 -8.18 6.11
N LEU A 166 -5.19 -7.78 7.31
CA LEU A 166 -4.40 -6.55 7.51
C LEU A 166 -3.06 -6.65 6.80
N LEU A 167 -2.50 -7.87 6.72
CA LEU A 167 -1.33 -8.18 5.90
C LEU A 167 -1.55 -9.55 5.27
N SER A 168 -1.55 -9.62 3.93
CA SER A 168 -1.77 -10.88 3.21
C SER A 168 -0.48 -11.60 2.82
N THR A 169 0.64 -10.87 2.76
CA THR A 169 1.94 -11.35 2.28
C THR A 169 3.03 -11.11 3.31
N ILE A 170 4.18 -11.76 3.14
CA ILE A 170 5.31 -11.57 4.07
C ILE A 170 5.85 -10.14 3.93
N TYR A 171 6.03 -9.47 5.06
CA TYR A 171 6.71 -8.19 5.19
C TYR A 171 8.06 -8.39 5.88
N ALA A 172 9.13 -7.91 5.26
CA ALA A 172 10.47 -7.88 5.87
C ALA A 172 10.63 -6.56 6.66
N SER A 173 10.67 -6.65 7.99
CA SER A 173 10.92 -5.52 8.89
C SER A 173 12.38 -5.51 9.30
N THR A 174 13.01 -4.36 9.21
CA THR A 174 14.42 -4.13 9.53
C THR A 174 14.62 -3.37 10.83
N GLY A 175 13.55 -3.19 11.63
CA GLY A 175 13.58 -2.50 12.92
C GLY A 175 13.34 -0.99 12.81
N GLU A 176 12.68 -0.56 11.75
CA GLU A 176 12.36 0.83 11.43
C GLU A 176 11.41 1.53 12.44
N ILE A 177 11.42 2.87 12.49
CA ILE A 177 10.52 3.70 13.33
C ILE A 177 9.17 4.01 12.66
N PHE A 178 8.70 3.12 11.80
CA PHE A 178 7.41 3.21 11.13
C PHE A 178 6.92 1.79 10.84
N GLY A 179 5.67 1.64 10.42
CA GLY A 179 5.08 0.33 10.22
C GLY A 179 3.97 0.38 9.20
N ILE A 180 3.47 -0.79 8.85
CA ILE A 180 2.36 -0.91 7.90
C ILE A 180 1.10 -0.40 8.61
N THR A 181 0.59 0.71 8.12
CA THR A 181 -0.61 1.35 8.66
C THR A 181 -1.84 0.88 7.90
N LYS A 182 -2.83 0.35 8.61
CA LYS A 182 -4.09 -0.15 8.05
C LYS A 182 -5.27 0.43 8.82
N THR A 183 -6.27 0.92 8.10
CA THR A 183 -7.54 1.40 8.67
C THR A 183 -8.67 0.47 8.30
N LEU A 184 -9.68 0.37 9.16
CA LEU A 184 -10.89 -0.39 8.87
C LEU A 184 -12.08 0.56 8.77
N GLY A 185 -12.85 0.44 7.70
CA GLY A 185 -14.10 1.19 7.56
C GLY A 185 -15.25 0.57 8.35
N PRO A 186 -16.35 1.33 8.55
CA PRO A 186 -17.60 0.80 9.06
C PRO A 186 -18.19 -0.25 8.09
N TYR A 187 -19.05 -1.12 8.62
CA TYR A 187 -19.76 -2.09 7.78
C TYR A 187 -20.73 -1.39 6.83
N ARG A 188 -20.73 -1.78 5.55
CA ARG A 188 -21.73 -1.38 4.56
C ARG A 188 -23.11 -1.93 4.95
N ASN A 189 -23.16 -3.10 5.55
CA ASN A 189 -24.39 -3.67 6.11
C ASN A 189 -24.78 -2.95 7.42
N LYS A 190 -25.93 -2.26 7.39
CA LYS A 190 -26.46 -1.52 8.55
C LYS A 190 -26.69 -2.38 9.79
N LEU A 191 -27.02 -3.66 9.64
CA LEU A 191 -27.20 -4.58 10.78
C LEU A 191 -25.86 -4.94 11.42
N LEU A 192 -24.85 -5.28 10.61
CA LEU A 192 -23.49 -5.55 11.11
C LEU A 192 -22.89 -4.31 11.77
N GLU A 193 -23.11 -3.12 11.19
CA GLU A 193 -22.67 -1.86 11.78
C GLU A 193 -23.37 -1.56 13.12
N PHE A 194 -24.66 -1.83 13.21
CA PHE A 194 -25.41 -1.71 14.47
C PHE A 194 -24.87 -2.65 15.55
N PHE A 195 -24.54 -3.90 15.20
CA PHE A 195 -23.93 -4.84 16.13
C PHE A 195 -22.51 -4.42 16.53
N ARG A 196 -21.70 -3.93 15.59
CA ARG A 196 -20.35 -3.38 15.87
C ARG A 196 -20.41 -2.23 16.87
N LEU A 197 -21.28 -1.25 16.65
CA LEU A 197 -21.47 -0.09 17.54
C LEU A 197 -21.90 -0.52 18.95
N LYS A 198 -22.76 -1.55 19.06
CA LYS A 198 -23.13 -2.11 20.37
C LYS A 198 -21.99 -2.89 21.03
N ALA A 199 -21.11 -3.50 20.25
CA ALA A 199 -19.98 -4.29 20.75
C ALA A 199 -18.80 -3.44 21.24
N VAL A 200 -18.76 -2.12 20.99
CA VAL A 200 -17.65 -1.25 21.46
C VAL A 200 -17.40 -1.34 22.97
N THR A 201 -18.46 -1.49 23.76
CA THR A 201 -18.39 -1.63 25.23
C THR A 201 -18.19 -3.07 25.70
N PHE A 202 -18.36 -4.06 24.81
CA PHE A 202 -18.09 -5.47 25.08
C PHE A 202 -17.51 -6.14 23.82
N PRO A 203 -16.26 -5.84 23.48
CA PRO A 203 -15.71 -6.16 22.17
C PRO A 203 -15.38 -7.65 22.04
N TRP A 204 -15.59 -8.19 20.84
CA TRP A 204 -15.05 -9.46 20.42
C TRP A 204 -14.15 -9.24 19.20
N CYS A 205 -12.89 -9.67 19.27
CA CYS A 205 -12.02 -9.72 18.10
C CYS A 205 -10.95 -10.79 18.27
N ARG A 206 -10.43 -11.29 17.15
CA ARG A 206 -9.27 -12.18 17.15
C ARG A 206 -8.24 -11.69 16.15
N ILE A 207 -7.01 -11.55 16.62
CA ILE A 207 -5.86 -11.11 15.84
C ILE A 207 -4.88 -12.26 15.77
N SER A 208 -4.54 -12.69 14.57
CA SER A 208 -3.54 -13.73 14.30
C SER A 208 -2.40 -13.13 13.50
N ILE A 209 -1.18 -13.18 14.03
CA ILE A 209 0.03 -12.63 13.43
C ILE A 209 1.07 -13.74 13.32
N TRP A 210 1.50 -14.05 12.10
CA TRP A 210 2.74 -14.81 11.92
C TRP A 210 3.92 -13.87 12.08
N ILE A 211 4.88 -14.23 12.93
CA ILE A 211 6.11 -13.45 13.13
C ILE A 211 7.33 -14.37 13.19
N PHE A 212 8.42 -13.92 12.59
CA PHE A 212 9.75 -14.49 12.68
C PHE A 212 10.67 -13.41 13.22
N VAL A 213 11.22 -13.60 14.42
CA VAL A 213 12.08 -12.60 15.06
C VAL A 213 13.53 -12.95 14.81
N ALA A 214 14.29 -12.09 14.13
CA ALA A 214 15.69 -12.32 13.83
C ALA A 214 16.59 -12.07 15.04
N SER A 215 16.32 -11.00 15.78
CA SER A 215 17.05 -10.61 16.99
C SER A 215 16.08 -10.03 18.03
N HIS A 216 16.37 -10.20 19.32
CA HIS A 216 15.58 -9.54 20.36
C HIS A 216 15.77 -8.01 20.29
N CYS A 217 14.77 -7.28 20.78
CA CYS A 217 14.78 -5.82 20.82
C CYS A 217 16.04 -5.25 21.48
N ARG A 218 16.72 -4.35 20.77
CA ARG A 218 17.83 -3.56 21.33
C ARG A 218 17.31 -2.51 22.33
N GLU A 219 16.08 -2.04 22.12
CA GLU A 219 15.39 -1.11 23.01
C GLU A 219 14.52 -1.85 24.04
N SER A 220 13.97 -1.12 25.00
CA SER A 220 13.14 -1.72 26.05
C SER A 220 11.86 -2.37 25.51
N LEU A 221 11.30 -1.83 24.43
CA LEU A 221 10.10 -2.27 23.72
C LEU A 221 10.27 -2.05 22.21
N CYS A 222 9.85 -3.01 21.39
CA CYS A 222 9.61 -2.80 19.96
C CYS A 222 8.14 -3.03 19.62
N GLY A 223 7.62 -2.30 18.64
CA GLY A 223 6.28 -2.49 18.08
C GLY A 223 6.15 -3.81 17.34
N VAL A 224 5.13 -4.58 17.68
CA VAL A 224 4.71 -5.77 16.94
C VAL A 224 3.39 -5.47 16.22
N PHE A 225 2.38 -5.08 16.99
CA PHE A 225 1.07 -4.71 16.49
C PHE A 225 0.42 -3.74 17.46
N HIS A 226 -0.03 -2.59 17.01
CA HIS A 226 -0.64 -1.61 17.90
C HIS A 226 -1.74 -0.81 17.22
N HIS A 227 -2.76 -0.45 17.99
CA HIS A 227 -3.87 0.39 17.56
C HIS A 227 -3.63 1.82 18.07
N ILE A 228 -3.77 2.81 17.17
CA ILE A 228 -3.61 4.23 17.49
C ILE A 228 -4.93 4.95 17.17
N ASP A 229 -5.46 5.71 18.13
CA ASP A 229 -6.72 6.43 17.98
C ASP A 229 -6.57 7.75 17.18
N SER A 230 -7.67 8.51 17.04
CA SER A 230 -7.64 9.81 16.35
C SER A 230 -6.82 10.90 17.06
N HIS A 231 -6.53 10.75 18.36
CA HIS A 231 -5.68 11.64 19.15
C HIS A 231 -4.21 11.23 19.10
N ASN A 232 -3.89 10.19 18.33
CA ASN A 232 -2.55 9.66 18.14
C ASN A 232 -1.96 9.02 19.43
N GLU A 233 -2.84 8.41 20.24
CA GLU A 233 -2.51 7.65 21.46
C GLU A 233 -2.64 6.14 21.23
N TYR A 234 -1.84 5.36 21.97
CA TYR A 234 -1.88 3.90 21.92
C TYR A 234 -3.10 3.37 22.66
N VAL A 235 -3.97 2.64 21.97
CA VAL A 235 -5.23 2.11 22.51
C VAL A 235 -5.32 0.58 22.35
N THR A 236 -6.46 0.01 22.71
CA THR A 236 -6.70 -1.45 22.68
C THR A 236 -6.72 -1.99 21.26
N PRO A 237 -6.05 -3.11 20.94
CA PRO A 237 -4.95 -3.74 21.68
C PRO A 237 -3.58 -3.20 21.22
N SER A 238 -2.65 -3.09 22.16
CA SER A 238 -1.26 -2.73 21.88
C SER A 238 -0.30 -3.86 22.31
N LEU A 239 0.46 -4.40 21.36
CA LEU A 239 1.39 -5.51 21.52
C LEU A 239 2.82 -5.05 21.19
N PHE A 240 3.71 -5.18 22.18
CA PHE A 240 5.12 -4.85 22.06
C PHE A 240 5.99 -6.05 22.43
N LEU A 241 7.15 -6.18 21.80
CA LEU A 241 8.17 -7.16 22.17
C LEU A 241 9.21 -6.53 23.10
N LYS A 242 9.50 -7.15 24.24
CA LYS A 242 10.59 -6.72 25.13
C LYS A 242 11.95 -7.26 24.70
N ASN A 243 13.02 -6.65 25.20
CA ASN A 243 14.38 -7.18 25.13
C ASN A 243 14.55 -8.58 25.74
N SER A 244 13.71 -8.95 26.71
CA SER A 244 13.63 -10.30 27.30
C SER A 244 12.99 -11.36 26.38
N GLY A 245 12.43 -10.96 25.23
CA GLY A 245 11.69 -11.85 24.34
C GLY A 245 10.22 -12.08 24.73
N GLN A 246 9.76 -11.59 25.87
CA GLN A 246 8.33 -11.62 26.27
C GLN A 246 7.53 -10.53 25.55
N LEU A 247 6.26 -10.83 25.25
CA LEU A 247 5.30 -9.85 24.74
C LEU A 247 4.72 -9.05 25.89
N HIS A 248 4.65 -7.74 25.72
CA HIS A 248 3.95 -6.79 26.56
C HIS A 248 2.65 -6.40 25.86
N ILE A 249 1.53 -6.77 26.47
CA ILE A 249 0.18 -6.54 25.94
C ILE A 249 -0.52 -5.52 26.82
N GLN A 250 -1.02 -4.44 26.20
CA GLN A 250 -1.73 -3.35 26.85
C GLN A 250 -3.15 -3.21 26.29
N ILE A 251 -4.11 -3.03 27.20
CA ILE A 251 -5.55 -2.92 26.92
C ILE A 251 -6.14 -1.82 27.79
N SER A 252 -6.92 -0.93 27.18
CA SER A 252 -7.62 0.19 27.81
C SER A 252 -9.10 -0.11 28.03
N GLY A 253 -9.65 0.36 29.15
CA GLY A 253 -11.07 0.24 29.53
C GLY A 253 -11.84 1.57 29.47
N GLU A 254 -13.12 1.51 29.83
CA GLU A 254 -14.13 2.59 29.71
C GLU A 254 -13.84 3.86 30.54
N ALA A 255 -12.95 3.79 31.53
CA ALA A 255 -12.63 4.90 32.46
C ALA A 255 -11.14 5.31 32.42
N GLU A 256 -10.48 5.19 31.26
CA GLU A 256 -9.02 5.36 31.08
C GLU A 256 -8.14 4.42 31.93
N GLU A 257 -8.77 3.48 32.65
CA GLU A 257 -8.06 2.42 33.34
C GLU A 257 -7.34 1.54 32.30
N THR A 258 -6.04 1.34 32.48
CA THR A 258 -5.21 0.52 31.59
C THR A 258 -4.73 -0.74 32.31
N SER A 259 -4.86 -1.88 31.64
CA SER A 259 -4.31 -3.16 32.07
C SER A 259 -3.18 -3.57 31.15
N ALA A 260 -2.01 -3.83 31.73
CA ALA A 260 -0.85 -4.34 31.02
C ALA A 260 -0.38 -5.66 31.65
N PHE A 261 0.01 -6.62 30.81
CA PHE A 261 0.54 -7.91 31.25
C PHE A 261 1.62 -8.42 30.29
N LEU A 262 2.44 -9.33 30.80
CA LEU A 262 3.49 -10.00 30.05
C LEU A 262 3.03 -11.40 29.63
N SER A 263 3.43 -11.83 28.44
CA SER A 263 3.20 -13.21 28.00
C SER A 263 3.93 -14.19 28.90
N THR A 264 3.33 -15.37 29.07
CA THR A 264 3.92 -16.49 29.82
C THR A 264 5.05 -17.18 29.06
N PHE A 265 5.13 -16.96 27.74
CA PHE A 265 6.14 -17.49 26.85
C PHE A 265 7.06 -16.38 26.31
N THR A 266 8.22 -16.77 25.81
CA THR A 266 9.15 -15.93 25.05
C THR A 266 9.03 -16.24 23.57
N VAL A 267 9.01 -15.21 22.72
CA VAL A 267 8.97 -15.39 21.26
C VAL A 267 10.30 -16.02 20.80
N PRO A 268 10.28 -17.16 20.10
CA PRO A 268 11.49 -17.84 19.66
C PRO A 268 12.23 -17.00 18.61
N LEU A 269 13.57 -17.04 18.66
CA LEU A 269 14.42 -16.42 17.66
C LEU A 269 14.59 -17.36 16.47
N SER A 270 14.64 -16.79 15.27
CA SER A 270 14.89 -17.51 14.01
C SER A 270 13.91 -18.65 13.68
N GLU A 271 12.69 -18.60 14.22
CA GLU A 271 11.61 -19.54 13.94
C GLU A 271 10.29 -18.79 13.69
N TRP A 272 9.44 -19.34 12.81
CA TRP A 272 8.09 -18.80 12.60
C TRP A 272 7.19 -19.16 13.78
N CYS A 273 6.59 -18.14 14.40
CA CYS A 273 5.63 -18.28 15.48
C CYS A 273 4.30 -17.60 15.10
N GLN A 274 3.17 -18.23 15.41
CA GLN A 274 1.85 -17.63 15.23
C GLN A 274 1.36 -17.08 16.57
N LEU A 275 1.28 -15.76 16.69
CA LEU A 275 0.68 -15.06 17.82
C LEU A 275 -0.82 -14.94 17.60
N SER A 276 -1.63 -15.34 18.58
CA SER A 276 -3.10 -15.30 18.47
C SER A 276 -3.70 -14.64 19.70
N LEU A 277 -4.03 -13.35 19.58
CA LEU A 277 -4.70 -12.59 20.62
C LEU A 277 -6.22 -12.63 20.39
N THR A 278 -6.99 -13.11 21.37
CA THR A 278 -8.46 -13.04 21.32
C THR A 278 -8.97 -12.17 22.47
N LEU A 279 -9.71 -11.13 22.12
CA LEU A 279 -10.41 -10.25 23.06
C LEU A 279 -11.88 -10.67 23.13
N GLN A 280 -12.40 -10.89 24.34
CA GLN A 280 -13.80 -11.20 24.60
C GLN A 280 -14.27 -10.44 25.84
N GLY A 281 -14.65 -9.19 25.67
CA GLY A 281 -15.16 -8.29 26.71
C GLY A 281 -14.21 -8.10 27.89
N ARG A 282 -14.30 -8.99 28.90
CA ARG A 282 -13.46 -8.97 30.13
C ARG A 282 -12.35 -10.02 30.14
N THR A 283 -12.26 -10.85 29.12
CA THR A 283 -11.25 -11.91 29.03
C THR A 283 -10.39 -11.71 27.81
N VAL A 284 -9.10 -11.93 28.00
CA VAL A 284 -8.11 -11.96 26.92
C VAL A 284 -7.47 -13.32 26.97
N SER A 285 -7.54 -14.07 25.87
CA SER A 285 -6.90 -15.37 25.77
C SER A 285 -5.72 -15.30 24.83
N ASP A 286 -4.53 -15.56 25.39
CA ASP A 286 -3.27 -15.76 24.68
C ASP A 286 -2.69 -17.09 25.16
N VAL A 287 -3.22 -18.20 24.64
CA VAL A 287 -2.92 -19.60 25.08
C VAL A 287 -3.20 -19.89 26.59
N LEU A 288 -3.43 -18.87 27.43
CA LEU A 288 -3.89 -18.90 28.81
C LEU A 288 -4.95 -17.79 29.01
N LEU A 289 -6.05 -18.10 29.68
CA LEU A 289 -7.14 -17.17 29.96
C LEU A 289 -6.73 -16.15 31.02
N THR A 290 -6.59 -14.88 30.63
CA THR A 290 -6.35 -13.76 31.56
C THR A 290 -7.63 -12.95 31.73
N LYS A 291 -8.05 -12.75 32.99
CA LYS A 291 -9.26 -11.97 33.32
C LYS A 291 -8.87 -10.51 33.60
N LEU A 292 -9.45 -9.59 32.84
CA LEU A 292 -9.26 -8.15 33.02
C LEU A 292 -9.99 -7.65 34.28
N ARG A 293 -9.45 -6.61 34.92
CA ARG A 293 -10.09 -5.94 36.07
C ARG A 293 -11.30 -5.09 35.65
N HIS A 294 -11.27 -4.58 34.43
CA HIS A 294 -12.27 -3.75 33.78
C HIS A 294 -12.78 -4.39 32.48
N THR A 295 -13.88 -3.86 31.92
CA THR A 295 -14.31 -4.21 30.56
C THR A 295 -13.45 -3.44 29.56
N ALA A 296 -12.92 -4.13 28.53
CA ALA A 296 -12.16 -3.47 27.48
C ALA A 296 -13.09 -2.63 26.61
N MET A 297 -12.65 -1.43 26.22
CA MET A 297 -13.31 -0.61 25.22
C MET A 297 -12.50 -0.68 23.93
N PHE A 298 -13.18 -0.90 22.81
CA PHE A 298 -12.52 -1.05 21.52
C PHE A 298 -13.47 -0.73 20.36
N ASP A 299 -13.19 0.37 19.67
CA ASP A 299 -13.77 0.66 18.36
C ASP A 299 -12.68 0.41 17.30
N ASP A 300 -12.92 -0.54 16.41
CA ASP A 300 -11.94 -0.93 15.39
C ASP A 300 -12.00 -0.09 14.11
N THR A 301 -12.92 0.87 14.03
CA THR A 301 -13.04 1.85 12.94
C THR A 301 -12.47 3.22 13.29
N GLU A 302 -12.20 3.43 14.57
CA GLU A 302 -11.51 4.62 15.06
C GLU A 302 -10.02 4.51 14.78
N GLY A 303 -9.37 5.61 14.36
CA GLY A 303 -7.91 5.63 14.20
C GLY A 303 -7.36 4.65 13.16
N TYR A 304 -6.23 4.01 13.46
CA TYR A 304 -5.52 3.10 12.56
C TYR A 304 -4.67 2.05 13.30
N PHE A 305 -4.51 0.87 12.69
CA PHE A 305 -3.64 -0.20 13.16
C PHE A 305 -2.27 -0.10 12.52
N VAL A 306 -1.23 -0.46 13.27
CA VAL A 306 0.16 -0.45 12.82
C VAL A 306 0.78 -1.83 13.06
N ILE A 307 1.36 -2.42 12.01
CA ILE A 307 2.16 -3.66 12.08
C ILE A 307 3.64 -3.27 12.00
N GLY A 308 4.44 -3.69 12.98
CA GLY A 308 5.85 -3.32 13.10
C GLY A 308 6.07 -2.04 13.91
N GLY A 309 6.98 -1.18 13.45
CA GLY A 309 7.35 0.06 14.13
C GLY A 309 6.29 1.14 14.05
N GLY A 310 6.39 2.16 14.87
CA GLY A 310 5.48 3.31 14.89
C GLY A 310 6.23 4.59 15.21
N LYS A 311 5.50 5.71 15.24
CA LYS A 311 6.08 7.05 15.44
C LYS A 311 7.02 7.19 16.64
N TYR A 312 6.76 6.43 17.72
CA TYR A 312 7.50 6.50 18.97
C TYR A 312 8.22 5.19 19.34
N VAL A 313 8.11 4.14 18.53
CA VAL A 313 8.65 2.80 18.84
C VAL A 313 9.24 2.16 17.61
N LYS A 314 10.41 1.53 17.73
CA LYS A 314 10.98 0.76 16.61
C LYS A 314 10.23 -0.54 16.39
N GLY A 315 10.20 -1.01 15.15
CA GLY A 315 9.69 -2.33 14.80
C GLY A 315 10.61 -3.45 15.27
N VAL A 316 10.12 -4.68 15.18
CA VAL A 316 10.92 -5.88 15.43
C VAL A 316 11.71 -6.24 14.17
N GLU A 317 13.03 -6.43 14.29
CA GLU A 317 13.86 -6.95 13.21
C GLU A 317 13.45 -8.41 12.88
N GLY A 318 12.95 -8.65 11.67
CA GLY A 318 12.47 -9.97 11.28
C GLY A 318 11.47 -9.97 10.12
N TYR A 319 10.57 -10.95 10.13
CA TYR A 319 9.52 -11.07 9.13
C TYR A 319 8.15 -11.14 9.79
N PHE A 320 7.21 -10.37 9.26
CA PHE A 320 5.79 -10.50 9.55
C PHE A 320 5.14 -11.30 8.43
N GLY A 321 4.52 -12.42 8.75
CA GLY A 321 3.70 -13.18 7.82
C GLY A 321 2.27 -12.63 7.78
N PRO A 322 1.30 -13.42 7.27
CA PRO A 322 -0.08 -12.97 7.19
C PRO A 322 -0.63 -12.54 8.56
N VAL A 323 -1.17 -11.32 8.60
CA VAL A 323 -1.89 -10.76 9.75
C VAL A 323 -3.38 -10.77 9.43
N VAL A 324 -4.10 -11.58 10.19
CA VAL A 324 -5.54 -11.79 10.02
C VAL A 324 -6.25 -11.21 11.23
N TYR A 325 -7.14 -10.27 10.96
CA TYR A 325 -8.01 -9.65 11.93
C TYR A 325 -9.45 -10.12 11.69
N GLN A 326 -9.99 -10.88 12.64
CA GLN A 326 -11.35 -11.39 12.57
C GLN A 326 -12.26 -10.49 13.39
N ARG A 327 -13.21 -9.84 12.71
CA ARG A 327 -14.27 -9.04 13.35
C ARG A 327 -15.37 -9.89 13.94
N ASN A 328 -15.63 -11.08 13.36
CA ASN A 328 -16.61 -12.06 13.83
C ASN A 328 -16.04 -13.50 13.90
N LYS A 329 -16.72 -14.38 14.64
CA LYS A 329 -16.28 -15.76 14.93
C LYS A 329 -16.20 -16.61 13.67
N ALA A 330 -15.00 -16.83 13.15
CA ALA A 330 -14.71 -17.85 12.14
C ALA A 330 -13.38 -18.57 12.44
N SER A 331 -13.31 -19.88 12.19
CA SER A 331 -12.15 -20.73 12.49
C SER A 331 -11.19 -20.86 11.29
N PRO A 332 -9.89 -20.58 11.43
CA PRO A 332 -8.91 -20.89 10.39
C PRO A 332 -7.91 -21.99 10.76
N HIS A 333 -7.58 -22.84 9.78
CA HIS A 333 -6.58 -23.90 9.79
C HIS A 333 -5.16 -23.40 9.41
N SER A 334 -4.14 -24.12 9.90
CA SER A 334 -2.69 -23.83 9.96
C SER A 334 -1.87 -24.40 8.78
N MET A 335 -0.65 -23.86 8.52
CA MET A 335 0.59 -24.64 8.28
C MET A 335 1.88 -23.76 8.25
N VAL A 336 3.03 -24.36 8.58
CA VAL A 336 4.34 -23.77 9.03
C VAL A 336 5.54 -24.38 8.28
N ASN A 337 6.66 -23.64 8.08
CA ASN A 337 8.07 -23.97 8.49
C ASN A 337 9.21 -23.27 7.68
N SER A 338 10.31 -22.97 8.40
CA SER A 338 11.54 -22.18 8.10
C SER A 338 12.84 -23.02 8.16
N TYR A 339 14.00 -22.51 7.67
CA TYR A 339 15.38 -22.73 8.22
C TYR A 339 16.43 -21.70 7.71
N SER A 340 17.54 -21.52 8.45
CA SER A 340 18.55 -20.42 8.40
C SER A 340 20.02 -20.87 8.16
N ALA A 341 20.94 -19.89 8.04
CA ALA A 341 22.33 -19.98 7.53
C ALA A 341 23.44 -19.43 8.48
N VAL A 342 24.73 -19.57 8.10
CA VAL A 342 25.94 -18.96 8.76
C VAL A 342 27.05 -18.60 7.73
N THR A 343 27.88 -17.57 7.99
CA THR A 343 28.74 -16.85 7.02
C THR A 343 30.13 -16.42 7.48
N GLU A 344 31.11 -16.43 6.56
CA GLU A 344 32.30 -15.53 6.53
C GLU A 344 33.13 -15.55 5.21
N ILE A 345 32.87 -16.47 4.24
CA ILE A 345 33.59 -16.58 2.93
C ILE A 345 33.02 -15.64 1.82
N VAL A 346 32.15 -14.71 2.19
CA VAL A 346 31.03 -14.22 1.36
C VAL A 346 31.41 -13.15 0.32
N HIS A 347 32.16 -12.13 0.73
CA HIS A 347 32.40 -10.93 -0.09
C HIS A 347 33.29 -11.21 -1.31
N SER A 348 34.18 -12.20 -1.21
CA SER A 348 35.05 -12.64 -2.30
C SER A 348 34.28 -13.40 -3.39
N LEU A 349 33.21 -14.12 -3.03
CA LEU A 349 32.40 -14.88 -3.99
C LEU A 349 31.52 -13.98 -4.85
N TYR A 350 30.89 -12.96 -4.27
CA TYR A 350 30.08 -12.00 -5.03
C TYR A 350 30.94 -11.17 -6.00
N SER A 351 32.07 -10.64 -5.54
CA SER A 351 33.01 -9.89 -6.39
C SER A 351 33.61 -10.76 -7.51
N LEU A 352 33.96 -12.02 -7.22
CA LEU A 352 34.38 -12.99 -8.24
C LEU A 352 33.27 -13.25 -9.27
N SER A 353 32.02 -13.36 -8.82
CA SER A 353 30.86 -13.58 -9.69
C SER A 353 30.65 -12.39 -10.63
N LEU A 354 30.71 -11.16 -10.11
CA LEU A 354 30.65 -9.94 -10.92
C LEU A 354 31.81 -9.86 -11.92
N HIS A 355 33.04 -10.17 -11.50
CA HIS A 355 34.20 -10.17 -12.40
C HIS A 355 34.13 -11.25 -13.50
N LYS A 356 33.50 -12.39 -13.21
CA LYS A 356 33.22 -13.42 -14.22
C LYS A 356 32.10 -12.99 -15.17
N LEU A 357 31.06 -12.32 -14.67
CA LEU A 357 29.96 -11.77 -15.48
C LEU A 357 30.45 -10.65 -16.40
N SER A 358 31.32 -9.75 -15.92
CA SER A 358 31.87 -8.66 -16.73
C SER A 358 32.79 -9.12 -17.86
N ARG A 359 33.22 -10.39 -17.84
CA ARG A 359 33.99 -11.03 -18.93
C ARG A 359 33.11 -11.89 -19.83
N ALA A 360 31.85 -12.09 -19.47
CA ALA A 360 30.93 -12.87 -20.26
C ALA A 360 30.48 -12.08 -21.49
N LYS A 361 30.48 -12.73 -22.65
CA LYS A 361 30.00 -12.16 -23.91
C LYS A 361 28.59 -12.61 -24.30
N ASN A 362 27.98 -13.50 -23.52
CA ASN A 362 26.67 -14.07 -23.81
C ASN A 362 25.86 -14.37 -22.53
N HIS A 363 24.54 -14.42 -22.68
CA HIS A 363 23.61 -14.72 -21.60
C HIS A 363 23.79 -16.14 -21.02
N ALA A 364 24.31 -17.10 -21.80
CA ALA A 364 24.56 -18.47 -21.34
C ALA A 364 25.56 -18.55 -20.17
N ALA A 365 26.45 -17.57 -20.03
CA ALA A 365 27.36 -17.48 -18.88
C ALA A 365 26.64 -17.29 -17.55
N VAL A 366 25.44 -16.70 -17.54
CA VAL A 366 24.64 -16.47 -16.33
C VAL A 366 24.33 -17.79 -15.64
N SER A 367 23.83 -18.78 -16.38
CA SER A 367 23.52 -20.12 -15.86
C SER A 367 24.71 -20.80 -15.15
N LYS A 368 25.94 -20.52 -15.61
CA LYS A 368 27.18 -21.07 -15.01
C LYS A 368 27.61 -20.34 -13.75
N ILE A 369 27.21 -19.08 -13.59
CA ILE A 369 27.59 -18.21 -12.46
C ILE A 369 26.51 -18.21 -11.37
N LEU A 370 25.26 -18.51 -11.73
CA LEU A 370 24.11 -18.59 -10.82
C LEU A 370 24.37 -19.44 -9.56
N PRO A 371 25.05 -20.61 -9.62
CA PRO A 371 25.37 -21.37 -8.41
C PRO A 371 26.28 -20.61 -7.45
N LEU A 372 27.22 -19.81 -7.95
CA LEU A 372 28.11 -18.98 -7.13
C LEU A 372 27.35 -17.82 -6.48
N LEU A 373 26.41 -17.21 -7.20
CA LEU A 373 25.53 -16.16 -6.66
C LEU A 373 24.59 -16.71 -5.58
N LEU A 374 24.00 -17.89 -5.81
CA LEU A 374 23.18 -18.59 -4.82
C LEU A 374 24.00 -19.00 -3.59
N GLN A 375 25.24 -19.45 -3.77
CA GLN A 375 26.14 -19.74 -2.64
C GLN A 375 26.47 -18.46 -1.85
N ALA A 376 26.80 -17.36 -2.53
CA ALA A 376 27.02 -16.07 -1.87
C ALA A 376 25.76 -15.58 -1.13
N GLY A 377 24.57 -15.81 -1.70
CA GLY A 377 23.29 -15.47 -1.09
C GLY A 377 22.88 -16.36 0.08
N CYS A 378 23.12 -17.68 0.00
CA CYS A 378 23.01 -18.59 1.15
C CYS A 378 23.95 -18.16 2.27
N LEU A 379 25.05 -17.53 1.90
CA LEU A 379 25.97 -16.87 2.80
C LEU A 379 25.60 -15.39 3.07
N ALA A 380 24.31 -15.03 3.07
CA ALA A 380 23.78 -13.72 3.45
C ALA A 380 24.39 -12.48 2.75
N ASP A 381 24.90 -12.60 1.51
CA ASP A 381 25.10 -11.43 0.65
C ASP A 381 23.78 -11.01 0.01
N ASN A 382 23.21 -9.95 0.55
CA ASN A 382 21.93 -9.39 0.09
C ASN A 382 21.98 -8.92 -1.36
N ARG A 383 23.13 -8.42 -1.84
CA ARG A 383 23.29 -7.98 -3.24
C ARG A 383 23.30 -9.17 -4.19
N ALA A 384 23.91 -10.28 -3.76
CA ALA A 384 23.91 -11.53 -4.52
C ALA A 384 22.50 -12.14 -4.58
N LEU A 385 21.75 -12.11 -3.47
CA LEU A 385 20.35 -12.55 -3.42
C LEU A 385 19.46 -11.68 -4.31
N HIS A 386 19.60 -10.36 -4.24
CA HIS A 386 18.86 -9.43 -5.09
C HIS A 386 19.17 -9.66 -6.58
N MET A 387 20.45 -9.75 -6.94
CA MET A 387 20.88 -10.06 -8.30
C MET A 387 20.30 -11.39 -8.79
N THR A 388 20.31 -12.42 -7.95
CA THR A 388 19.73 -13.72 -8.29
C THR A 388 18.23 -13.64 -8.49
N SER A 389 17.54 -12.87 -7.64
CA SER A 389 16.11 -12.58 -7.78
C SER A 389 15.80 -11.95 -9.15
N VAL A 390 16.57 -10.92 -9.52
CA VAL A 390 16.44 -10.20 -10.79
C VAL A 390 16.67 -11.13 -11.99
N LEU A 391 17.69 -11.99 -11.95
CA LEU A 391 17.99 -12.92 -13.04
C LEU A 391 16.84 -13.92 -13.27
N TYR A 392 16.26 -14.46 -12.19
CA TYR A 392 15.11 -15.36 -12.29
C TYR A 392 13.80 -14.65 -12.68
N SER A 393 13.55 -13.42 -12.21
CA SER A 393 12.32 -12.66 -12.53
C SER A 393 12.29 -12.15 -13.97
N SER A 394 13.44 -11.71 -14.48
CA SER A 394 13.64 -11.29 -15.87
C SER A 394 13.79 -12.47 -16.83
N GLY A 395 14.36 -13.59 -16.37
CA GLY A 395 14.73 -14.72 -17.23
C GLY A 395 16.03 -14.50 -18.00
N LEU A 396 16.86 -13.52 -17.61
CA LEU A 396 18.11 -13.22 -18.31
C LEU A 396 19.12 -14.37 -18.14
N GLY A 397 19.26 -15.20 -19.18
CA GLY A 397 20.21 -16.32 -19.20
C GLY A 397 19.84 -17.51 -18.31
N VAL A 398 18.61 -17.53 -17.77
CA VAL A 398 18.04 -18.59 -16.92
C VAL A 398 16.55 -18.75 -17.20
N GLN A 399 15.97 -19.89 -16.87
CA GLN A 399 14.53 -20.07 -17.02
C GLN A 399 13.79 -19.20 -16.00
N LYS A 400 12.77 -18.46 -16.46
CA LYS A 400 11.99 -17.56 -15.61
C LYS A 400 11.33 -18.32 -14.46
N GLN A 401 11.50 -17.83 -13.24
CA GLN A 401 10.92 -18.38 -12.00
C GLN A 401 10.45 -17.26 -11.08
N PRO A 402 9.40 -17.49 -10.26
CA PRO A 402 9.01 -16.52 -9.23
C PRO A 402 10.08 -16.50 -8.13
N ALA A 403 10.93 -15.47 -8.14
CA ALA A 403 12.09 -15.37 -7.24
C ALA A 403 11.97 -14.28 -6.18
N TRP A 404 10.76 -13.76 -5.95
CA TRP A 404 10.46 -12.75 -4.94
C TRP A 404 10.87 -13.14 -3.51
N LEU A 405 10.93 -14.44 -3.20
CA LEU A 405 11.46 -14.93 -1.92
C LEU A 405 12.93 -14.52 -1.74
N LEU A 406 13.73 -14.55 -2.80
CA LEU A 406 15.12 -14.10 -2.76
C LEU A 406 15.20 -12.59 -2.56
N ALA A 407 14.28 -11.81 -3.16
CA ALA A 407 14.18 -10.37 -2.88
C ALA A 407 13.81 -10.08 -1.42
N LEU A 408 12.89 -10.85 -0.82
CA LEU A 408 12.53 -10.73 0.60
C LEU A 408 13.70 -11.03 1.54
N VAL A 409 14.50 -12.06 1.22
CA VAL A 409 15.71 -12.35 2.01
C VAL A 409 16.78 -11.28 1.77
N ALA A 410 16.92 -10.80 0.53
CA ALA A 410 17.84 -9.72 0.21
C ALA A 410 17.52 -8.41 0.94
N ALA A 411 16.24 -8.10 1.18
CA ALA A 411 15.81 -6.88 1.86
C ALA A 411 16.27 -6.75 3.32
N GLN A 412 16.78 -7.84 3.93
CA GLN A 412 17.40 -7.76 5.25
C GLN A 412 18.51 -6.69 5.28
N LYS A 413 18.79 -6.15 6.47
CA LYS A 413 19.83 -5.10 6.67
C LYS A 413 19.67 -3.90 5.73
N ASP A 414 18.44 -3.62 5.32
CA ASP A 414 18.07 -2.50 4.47
C ASP A 414 18.76 -2.47 3.09
N ASP A 415 18.93 -3.60 2.41
CA ASP A 415 19.42 -3.56 1.02
C ASP A 415 18.46 -2.73 0.16
N ARG A 416 18.95 -1.57 -0.31
CA ARG A 416 18.13 -0.54 -0.95
C ARG A 416 17.48 -1.03 -2.22
N LEU A 417 18.20 -1.80 -3.03
CA LEU A 417 17.70 -2.28 -4.32
C LEU A 417 16.65 -3.37 -4.13
N ALA A 418 16.88 -4.29 -3.17
CA ALA A 418 15.88 -5.27 -2.79
C ALA A 418 14.59 -4.64 -2.24
N LEU A 419 14.71 -3.63 -1.38
CA LEU A 419 13.56 -2.88 -0.87
C LEU A 419 12.83 -2.13 -2.01
N LEU A 420 13.55 -1.53 -2.96
CA LEU A 420 12.96 -0.84 -4.12
C LEU A 420 12.19 -1.83 -4.99
N HIS A 421 12.77 -3.00 -5.25
CA HIS A 421 12.15 -4.09 -5.99
C HIS A 421 10.88 -4.59 -5.30
N LEU A 422 10.91 -4.88 -3.99
CA LEU A 422 9.70 -5.28 -3.24
C LEU A 422 8.62 -4.20 -3.24
N GLY A 423 9.02 -2.93 -3.06
CA GLY A 423 8.12 -1.78 -3.21
C GLY A 423 7.47 -1.74 -4.59
N HIS A 424 8.23 -2.02 -5.65
CA HIS A 424 7.73 -2.05 -7.02
C HIS A 424 6.73 -3.18 -7.26
N LEU A 425 7.02 -4.39 -6.77
CA LEU A 425 6.12 -5.55 -6.88
C LEU A 425 4.74 -5.24 -6.28
N HIS A 426 4.70 -4.66 -5.08
CA HIS A 426 3.46 -4.31 -4.39
C HIS A 426 2.81 -3.03 -4.93
N HIS A 427 3.57 -2.11 -5.52
CA HIS A 427 3.00 -0.91 -6.13
C HIS A 427 2.25 -1.25 -7.41
N GLN A 428 2.87 -2.03 -8.30
CA GLN A 428 2.29 -2.36 -9.61
C GLN A 428 1.43 -3.63 -9.60
N GLY A 429 1.56 -4.49 -8.58
CA GLY A 429 0.87 -5.77 -8.53
C GLY A 429 1.38 -6.76 -9.60
N VAL A 430 2.69 -6.85 -9.75
CA VAL A 430 3.36 -7.66 -10.80
C VAL A 430 3.96 -8.96 -10.23
N ASP A 431 4.26 -9.91 -11.11
CA ASP A 431 4.86 -11.21 -10.78
C ASP A 431 4.10 -12.04 -9.71
N GLY A 432 2.77 -11.89 -9.66
CA GLY A 432 1.87 -12.68 -8.80
C GLY A 432 1.50 -12.02 -7.47
N PHE A 433 1.91 -10.77 -7.24
CA PHE A 433 1.54 -9.99 -6.06
C PHE A 433 0.30 -9.13 -6.29
N PRO A 434 -0.58 -8.99 -5.30
CA PRO A 434 -1.61 -7.96 -5.35
C PRO A 434 -0.98 -6.58 -5.18
N ALA A 435 -1.54 -5.59 -5.87
CA ALA A 435 -1.21 -4.21 -5.61
C ALA A 435 -1.67 -3.83 -4.19
N ASP A 436 -0.73 -3.45 -3.32
CA ASP A 436 -0.99 -2.97 -1.95
C ASP A 436 -0.18 -1.68 -1.73
N PRO A 437 -0.83 -0.51 -1.77
CA PRO A 437 -0.14 0.78 -1.62
C PRO A 437 0.43 0.97 -0.21
N ASP A 438 -0.12 0.35 0.83
CA ASP A 438 0.40 0.51 2.19
C ASP A 438 1.70 -0.26 2.38
N LEU A 439 1.77 -1.46 1.78
CA LEU A 439 3.00 -2.27 1.79
C LEU A 439 4.07 -1.68 0.87
N ALA A 440 3.68 -1.20 -0.31
CA ALA A 440 4.57 -0.45 -1.18
C ALA A 440 5.12 0.80 -0.49
N TYR A 441 4.26 1.54 0.23
CA TYR A 441 4.67 2.69 1.02
C TYR A 441 5.70 2.30 2.07
N ALA A 442 5.49 1.23 2.82
CA ALA A 442 6.44 0.80 3.86
C ALA A 442 7.84 0.56 3.30
N TYR A 443 7.95 -0.15 2.18
CA TYR A 443 9.25 -0.39 1.54
C TYR A 443 9.89 0.90 1.01
N TYR A 444 9.14 1.72 0.28
CA TYR A 444 9.67 2.96 -0.29
C TYR A 444 9.97 4.03 0.76
N ALA A 445 9.16 4.15 1.82
CA ALA A 445 9.37 5.10 2.90
C ALA A 445 10.65 4.79 3.69
N ASN A 446 11.01 3.51 3.83
CA ASN A 446 12.30 3.10 4.39
C ASN A 446 13.45 3.73 3.62
N ILE A 447 13.46 3.49 2.31
CA ILE A 447 14.51 3.96 1.42
C ILE A 447 14.49 5.48 1.34
N ALA A 448 13.32 6.11 1.24
CA ALA A 448 13.20 7.56 1.17
C ALA A 448 13.79 8.26 2.41
N LYS A 449 13.57 7.70 3.61
CA LYS A 449 14.19 8.20 4.85
C LYS A 449 15.71 8.01 4.82
N GLN A 450 16.18 6.87 4.34
CA GLN A 450 17.61 6.60 4.18
C GLN A 450 18.26 7.52 3.14
N THR A 451 17.62 7.78 2.01
CA THR A 451 18.08 8.72 0.97
C THR A 451 18.31 10.12 1.54
N ILE A 452 17.45 10.57 2.46
CA ILE A 452 17.63 11.87 3.12
C ILE A 452 18.91 11.87 3.98
N LEU A 453 19.17 10.80 4.72
CA LEU A 453 20.38 10.64 5.54
C LEU A 453 21.64 10.51 4.67
N ASP A 454 21.59 9.65 3.65
CA ASP A 454 22.69 9.38 2.72
C ASP A 454 23.12 10.66 1.96
N ARG A 455 22.18 11.56 1.66
CA ARG A 455 22.49 12.87 1.06
C ARG A 455 23.18 13.85 2.02
N GLN A 456 22.99 13.70 3.32
CA GLN A 456 23.67 14.52 4.33
C GLN A 456 25.10 14.04 4.57
N ASP A 457 25.33 12.74 4.48
CA ASP A 457 26.65 12.11 4.64
C ASP A 457 26.98 11.14 3.47
N PRO A 458 27.38 11.67 2.30
CA PRO A 458 27.58 10.86 1.12
C PRO A 458 28.82 9.96 1.26
N THR A 459 28.64 8.65 1.02
CA THR A 459 29.75 7.68 1.00
C THR A 459 30.33 7.52 -0.41
N PRO A 460 31.63 7.14 -0.56
CA PRO A 460 32.24 6.95 -1.89
C PRO A 460 31.60 5.87 -2.78
N GLN A 461 30.72 5.05 -2.22
CA GLN A 461 30.00 3.99 -2.94
C GLN A 461 28.73 4.50 -3.62
N GLN A 462 28.30 5.72 -3.28
CA GLN A 462 27.11 6.36 -3.81
C GLN A 462 27.46 7.24 -5.01
N THR A 463 26.53 7.36 -5.94
CA THR A 463 26.63 8.27 -7.08
C THR A 463 25.29 8.94 -7.25
N PHE A 464 25.28 10.19 -7.71
CA PHE A 464 24.02 10.88 -7.99
C PHE A 464 23.20 10.09 -9.03
N VAL A 465 21.87 10.08 -8.85
CA VAL A 465 20.97 9.38 -9.79
C VAL A 465 20.72 10.28 -10.99
N GLU A 466 21.11 9.82 -12.16
CA GLU A 466 20.89 10.51 -13.43
C GLU A 466 19.90 9.71 -14.29
N ALA A 467 18.87 10.39 -14.78
CA ALA A 467 17.88 9.81 -15.71
C ALA A 467 18.38 9.99 -17.15
N VAL A 468 19.27 9.10 -17.59
CA VAL A 468 19.83 9.10 -18.95
C VAL A 468 19.14 8.02 -19.79
N TYR A 469 18.52 8.42 -20.90
CA TYR A 469 17.93 7.49 -21.86
C TYR A 469 18.93 7.18 -22.98
N LEU A 470 19.07 5.90 -23.36
CA LEU A 470 20.08 5.46 -24.33
C LEU A 470 19.74 5.81 -25.79
N ASN A 471 18.52 6.22 -26.08
CA ASN A 471 18.10 6.73 -27.40
C ASN A 471 18.37 8.23 -27.57
N ASP A 472 18.78 8.93 -26.52
CA ASP A 472 19.08 10.36 -26.55
C ASP A 472 20.59 10.61 -26.74
N ASP A 473 20.99 10.73 -28.01
CA ASP A 473 22.37 10.98 -28.40
C ASP A 473 22.93 12.31 -27.85
N GLU A 474 22.10 13.32 -27.62
CA GLU A 474 22.56 14.60 -27.08
C GLU A 474 22.93 14.47 -25.61
N THR A 475 22.06 13.86 -24.80
CA THR A 475 22.33 13.60 -23.39
C THR A 475 23.50 12.63 -23.20
N LEU A 476 23.66 11.66 -24.10
CA LEU A 476 24.83 10.77 -24.10
C LEU A 476 26.13 11.53 -24.39
N LYS A 477 26.14 12.50 -25.33
CA LYS A 477 27.33 13.34 -25.59
C LYS A 477 27.70 14.22 -24.41
N GLN A 478 26.74 14.60 -23.57
CA GLN A 478 26.99 15.34 -22.34
C GLN A 478 27.63 14.49 -21.23
N GLN A 479 27.65 13.15 -21.36
CA GLN A 479 28.35 12.29 -20.40
C GLN A 479 29.85 12.47 -20.55
N THR A 480 30.47 13.08 -19.53
CA THR A 480 31.89 13.43 -19.57
C THR A 480 32.77 12.44 -18.81
N SER A 481 34.06 12.68 -18.90
CA SER A 481 35.11 12.16 -18.04
C SER A 481 36.16 13.25 -17.91
N GLU A 482 37.17 13.08 -17.04
CA GLU A 482 38.25 14.07 -16.89
C GLU A 482 38.97 14.36 -18.23
N ASP A 483 39.02 13.37 -19.12
CA ASP A 483 39.67 13.49 -20.43
C ASP A 483 38.70 13.95 -21.54
N HIS A 484 37.41 14.05 -21.25
CA HIS A 484 36.40 14.38 -22.25
C HIS A 484 36.48 15.86 -22.67
N HIS A 485 36.31 16.13 -23.96
CA HIS A 485 36.46 17.46 -24.54
C HIS A 485 35.52 18.51 -23.92
N ILE A 486 34.30 18.13 -23.51
CA ILE A 486 33.36 19.01 -22.81
C ILE A 486 33.90 19.43 -21.44
N PHE A 487 34.48 18.50 -20.67
CA PHE A 487 35.05 18.82 -19.37
C PHE A 487 36.30 19.71 -19.51
N GLN A 488 37.15 19.41 -20.50
CA GLN A 488 38.30 20.26 -20.83
C GLN A 488 37.89 21.66 -21.28
N TRP A 489 36.80 21.78 -22.05
CA TRP A 489 36.23 23.06 -22.44
C TRP A 489 35.68 23.84 -21.24
N LEU A 490 34.95 23.19 -20.33
CA LEU A 490 34.50 23.81 -19.07
C LEU A 490 35.69 24.29 -18.25
N LYS A 491 36.75 23.47 -18.13
CA LYS A 491 37.98 23.83 -17.42
C LYS A 491 38.66 25.04 -18.03
N LEU A 492 38.66 25.16 -19.36
CA LEU A 492 39.16 26.34 -20.07
C LEU A 492 38.29 27.57 -19.76
N GLN A 493 36.96 27.46 -19.81
CA GLN A 493 36.05 28.58 -19.47
C GLN A 493 36.23 29.04 -18.02
N ALA A 494 36.33 28.09 -17.09
CA ALA A 494 36.60 28.37 -15.68
C ALA A 494 37.94 29.10 -15.52
N SER A 495 39.01 28.65 -16.21
CA SER A 495 40.31 29.34 -16.21
C SER A 495 40.28 30.76 -16.77
N ARG A 496 39.27 31.09 -17.59
CA ARG A 496 39.03 32.43 -18.14
C ARG A 496 38.14 33.29 -17.24
N GLY A 497 37.71 32.77 -16.09
CA GLY A 497 36.88 33.50 -15.13
C GLY A 497 35.38 33.43 -15.38
N ALA A 498 34.89 32.44 -16.15
CA ALA A 498 33.46 32.21 -16.27
C ALA A 498 32.90 31.59 -14.97
N ALA A 499 32.06 32.35 -14.26
CA ALA A 499 31.51 31.95 -12.97
C ALA A 499 30.65 30.68 -13.07
N GLU A 500 29.84 30.57 -14.11
CA GLU A 500 28.98 29.41 -14.36
C GLU A 500 29.82 28.14 -14.57
N ALA A 501 30.96 28.26 -15.25
CA ALA A 501 31.86 27.13 -15.49
C ALA A 501 32.62 26.71 -14.21
N GLU A 502 33.09 27.68 -13.41
CA GLU A 502 33.66 27.42 -12.08
C GLU A 502 32.66 26.69 -11.18
N GLN A 503 31.40 27.14 -11.16
CA GLN A 503 30.33 26.51 -10.37
C GLN A 503 29.95 25.13 -10.90
N ALA A 504 29.91 24.93 -12.23
CA ALA A 504 29.61 23.64 -12.84
C ALA A 504 30.69 22.61 -12.48
N ILE A 505 31.97 22.94 -12.67
CA ILE A 505 33.08 22.06 -12.30
C ILE A 505 33.07 21.76 -10.80
N ALA A 506 32.85 22.78 -9.97
CA ALA A 506 32.77 22.60 -8.53
C ALA A 506 31.69 21.58 -8.15
N ARG A 507 30.47 21.71 -8.70
CA ARG A 507 29.36 20.77 -8.45
C ARG A 507 29.65 19.38 -8.98
N MET A 508 30.19 19.27 -10.20
CA MET A 508 30.53 17.99 -10.82
C MET A 508 31.56 17.22 -9.97
N LEU A 509 32.62 17.90 -9.51
CA LEU A 509 33.65 17.31 -8.65
C LEU A 509 33.18 17.10 -7.21
N PHE A 510 32.26 17.91 -6.69
CA PHE A 510 31.76 17.74 -5.33
C PHE A 510 30.84 16.52 -5.22
N TRP A 511 29.92 16.35 -6.18
CA TRP A 511 28.88 15.32 -6.16
C TRP A 511 29.18 14.08 -7.00
N GLY A 512 30.22 14.11 -7.84
CA GLY A 512 30.54 13.03 -8.78
C GLY A 512 29.48 12.84 -9.86
N GLN A 513 29.21 13.89 -10.63
CA GLN A 513 28.19 13.92 -11.69
C GLN A 513 28.81 13.78 -13.09
N GLN A 514 28.01 13.41 -14.10
CA GLN A 514 28.41 13.37 -15.50
C GLN A 514 29.70 12.55 -15.75
N GLY A 515 29.88 11.44 -15.02
CA GLY A 515 30.99 10.50 -15.18
C GLY A 515 32.29 10.86 -14.46
N LEU A 516 32.30 11.92 -13.65
CA LEU A 516 33.45 12.29 -12.81
C LEU A 516 33.40 11.62 -11.44
N SER A 517 34.58 11.26 -10.92
CA SER A 517 34.70 10.81 -9.54
C SER A 517 34.71 12.01 -8.59
N PRO A 518 34.11 11.91 -7.39
CA PRO A 518 34.15 12.99 -6.42
C PRO A 518 35.58 13.37 -6.01
N ASN A 519 35.92 14.66 -6.08
CA ASN A 519 37.14 15.27 -5.57
C ASN A 519 36.80 16.56 -4.82
N ILE A 520 36.41 16.39 -3.54
CA ILE A 520 35.96 17.49 -2.68
C ILE A 520 37.05 18.57 -2.55
N GLN A 521 38.32 18.19 -2.43
CA GLN A 521 39.42 19.14 -2.28
C GLN A 521 39.58 20.07 -3.49
N GLU A 522 39.42 19.54 -4.70
CA GLU A 522 39.46 20.35 -5.92
C GLU A 522 38.17 21.18 -6.08
N ALA A 523 37.01 20.58 -5.79
CA ALA A 523 35.73 21.28 -5.80
C ALA A 523 35.73 22.52 -4.89
N VAL A 524 36.25 22.42 -3.66
CA VAL A 524 36.32 23.55 -2.72
C VAL A 524 37.21 24.67 -3.26
N LYS A 525 38.28 24.36 -4.02
CA LYS A 525 39.12 25.39 -4.65
C LYS A 525 38.33 26.17 -5.70
N HIS A 526 37.50 25.50 -6.49
CA HIS A 526 36.63 26.12 -7.49
C HIS A 526 35.54 26.96 -6.80
N TYR A 527 34.83 26.42 -5.80
CA TYR A 527 33.85 27.18 -5.00
C TYR A 527 34.46 28.43 -4.35
N ARG A 528 35.64 28.30 -3.74
CA ARG A 528 36.36 29.44 -3.15
C ARG A 528 36.70 30.49 -4.20
N ARG A 529 37.09 30.08 -5.40
CA ARG A 529 37.43 31.01 -6.49
C ARG A 529 36.20 31.77 -6.96
N GLY A 530 35.10 31.06 -7.22
CA GLY A 530 33.81 31.67 -7.56
C GLY A 530 33.34 32.66 -6.48
N ALA A 531 33.42 32.27 -5.21
CA ALA A 531 32.97 33.08 -4.08
C ALA A 531 33.83 34.33 -3.83
N VAL A 532 35.16 34.21 -3.95
CA VAL A 532 36.11 35.27 -3.54
C VAL A 532 36.57 36.13 -4.70
N GLN A 533 36.82 35.53 -5.88
CA GLN A 533 37.38 36.25 -7.02
C GLN A 533 36.31 36.73 -8.00
N LEU A 534 35.29 35.90 -8.25
CA LEU A 534 34.22 36.22 -9.19
C LEU A 534 32.98 36.82 -8.51
N GLU A 535 32.95 36.78 -7.17
CA GLU A 535 31.86 37.28 -6.34
C GLU A 535 30.48 36.72 -6.73
N ASP A 536 30.46 35.50 -7.27
CA ASP A 536 29.26 34.80 -7.72
C ASP A 536 28.37 34.39 -6.52
N PRO A 537 27.08 34.80 -6.48
CA PRO A 537 26.19 34.52 -5.35
C PRO A 537 26.03 33.03 -5.04
N ALA A 538 25.98 32.18 -6.07
CA ALA A 538 25.81 30.74 -5.88
C ALA A 538 27.07 30.10 -5.27
N SER A 539 28.24 30.48 -5.77
CA SER A 539 29.53 30.06 -5.21
C SER A 539 29.75 30.60 -3.79
N MET A 540 29.33 31.85 -3.50
CA MET A 540 29.35 32.40 -2.13
C MET A 540 28.51 31.55 -1.18
N TYR A 541 27.31 31.15 -1.62
CA TYR A 541 26.45 30.26 -0.86
C TYR A 541 27.11 28.90 -0.62
N ASP A 542 27.53 28.21 -1.68
CA ASP A 542 28.10 26.86 -1.60
C ASP A 542 29.38 26.85 -0.73
N TYR A 543 30.26 27.84 -0.94
CA TYR A 543 31.45 28.00 -0.11
C TYR A 543 31.13 28.36 1.34
N GLY A 544 30.07 29.14 1.58
CA GLY A 544 29.55 29.44 2.92
C GLY A 544 29.09 28.18 3.65
N ILE A 545 28.34 27.30 2.98
CA ILE A 545 27.90 26.00 3.52
C ILE A 545 29.11 25.10 3.81
N ILE A 546 30.07 25.02 2.89
CA ILE A 546 31.30 24.24 3.04
C ILE A 546 32.07 24.66 4.29
N LEU A 547 32.19 25.97 4.55
CA LEU A 547 32.85 26.50 5.75
C LEU A 547 32.04 26.23 7.02
N LEU A 548 30.71 26.30 6.97
CA LEU A 548 29.84 25.97 8.10
C LEU A 548 29.94 24.50 8.51
N LEU A 549 30.03 23.59 7.54
CA LEU A 549 30.05 22.14 7.77
C LEU A 549 31.46 21.56 7.93
N GLY A 550 32.51 22.26 7.45
CA GLY A 550 33.88 21.74 7.45
C GLY A 550 34.14 20.65 6.40
N GLN A 551 33.41 20.68 5.28
CA GLN A 551 33.52 19.65 4.23
C GLN A 551 34.73 19.91 3.32
N GLY A 552 35.83 19.20 3.57
CA GLY A 552 37.08 19.36 2.81
C GLY A 552 37.93 20.58 3.19
N VAL A 553 37.49 21.38 4.16
CA VAL A 553 38.23 22.48 4.77
C VAL A 553 37.98 22.52 6.27
N GLU A 554 38.82 23.24 7.02
CA GLU A 554 38.57 23.49 8.43
C GLU A 554 37.27 24.29 8.62
N GLN A 555 36.47 23.90 9.61
CA GLN A 555 35.19 24.52 9.91
C GLN A 555 35.40 25.96 10.40
N ASP A 556 34.73 26.93 9.76
CA ASP A 556 34.76 28.35 10.12
C ASP A 556 33.34 28.93 9.98
N VAL A 557 32.59 28.83 11.08
CA VAL A 557 31.18 29.23 11.14
C VAL A 557 31.00 30.71 10.86
N GLN A 558 31.84 31.57 11.45
CA GLN A 558 31.71 33.02 11.30
C GLN A 558 31.93 33.44 9.85
N LYS A 559 33.00 32.92 9.23
CA LYS A 559 33.28 33.20 7.83
C LYS A 559 32.20 32.62 6.91
N GLY A 560 31.71 31.43 7.18
CA GLY A 560 30.58 30.84 6.45
C GLY A 560 29.36 31.76 6.45
N VAL A 561 28.95 32.25 7.63
CA VAL A 561 27.83 33.20 7.77
C VAL A 561 28.09 34.51 7.02
N THR A 562 29.32 35.03 7.02
CA THR A 562 29.61 36.25 6.25
C THR A 562 29.39 36.07 4.74
N PHE A 563 29.78 34.92 4.17
CA PHE A 563 29.52 34.64 2.75
C PHE A 563 28.04 34.41 2.47
N LEU A 564 27.32 33.73 3.36
CA LEU A 564 25.87 33.57 3.23
C LEU A 564 25.13 34.91 3.27
N LYS A 565 25.52 35.85 4.14
CA LYS A 565 24.95 37.21 4.17
C LYS A 565 25.18 37.95 2.86
N LYS A 566 26.39 37.88 2.30
CA LYS A 566 26.69 38.46 0.98
C LYS A 566 25.86 37.84 -0.14
N ALA A 567 25.71 36.52 -0.17
CA ALA A 567 24.88 35.83 -1.15
C ALA A 567 23.40 36.26 -1.05
N MET A 568 22.88 36.39 0.18
CA MET A 568 21.53 36.88 0.45
C MET A 568 21.35 38.35 0.00
N GLU A 569 22.33 39.22 0.25
CA GLU A 569 22.33 40.63 -0.18
C GLU A 569 22.28 40.75 -1.71
N GLN A 570 22.87 39.80 -2.43
CA GLN A 570 22.78 39.68 -3.89
C GLN A 570 21.51 38.96 -4.37
N GLY A 571 20.57 38.65 -3.48
CA GLY A 571 19.27 38.06 -3.82
C GLY A 571 19.27 36.54 -4.03
N PHE A 572 20.33 35.83 -3.64
CA PHE A 572 20.38 34.37 -3.79
C PHE A 572 19.48 33.68 -2.76
N VAL A 573 18.33 33.18 -3.21
CA VAL A 573 17.26 32.63 -2.35
C VAL A 573 17.75 31.53 -1.39
N PRO A 574 18.56 30.53 -1.80
CA PRO A 574 19.05 29.50 -0.88
C PRO A 574 19.82 30.06 0.34
N ALA A 575 20.45 31.23 0.20
CA ALA A 575 21.17 31.86 1.31
C ALA A 575 20.23 32.32 2.44
N PHE A 576 19.00 32.73 2.14
CA PHE A 576 18.00 33.05 3.16
C PHE A 576 17.72 31.84 4.05
N ASN A 577 17.59 30.64 3.46
CA ASN A 577 17.33 29.41 4.20
C ASN A 577 18.51 28.99 5.06
N ALA A 578 19.72 29.07 4.53
CA ALA A 578 20.92 28.70 5.27
C ALA A 578 21.16 29.64 6.46
N LEU A 579 20.90 30.94 6.29
CA LEU A 579 20.96 31.90 7.40
C LEU A 579 19.84 31.66 8.43
N ALA A 580 18.63 31.37 7.99
CA ALA A 580 17.54 31.01 8.89
C ALA A 580 17.85 29.76 9.71
N TRP A 581 18.40 28.72 9.08
CA TRP A 581 18.89 27.52 9.75
C TRP A 581 20.03 27.84 10.74
N TYR A 582 20.94 28.74 10.40
CA TYR A 582 21.96 29.22 11.33
C TYR A 582 21.34 29.88 12.58
N TYR A 583 20.37 30.78 12.40
CA TYR A 583 19.69 31.43 13.53
C TYR A 583 18.90 30.44 14.39
N GLU A 584 18.27 29.43 13.78
CA GLU A 584 17.56 28.37 14.48
C GLU A 584 18.51 27.50 15.31
N GLN A 585 19.58 26.98 14.70
CA GLN A 585 20.43 25.95 15.32
C GLN A 585 21.50 26.54 16.24
N TYR A 586 22.14 27.66 15.86
CA TYR A 586 23.27 28.22 16.60
C TYR A 586 22.87 29.34 17.54
N GLU A 587 21.97 30.23 17.12
CA GLU A 587 21.54 31.38 17.93
C GLU A 587 20.23 31.14 18.69
N GLN A 588 19.52 30.05 18.40
CA GLN A 588 18.19 29.73 18.95
C GLN A 588 17.17 30.88 18.79
N ASN A 589 17.34 31.69 17.75
CA ASN A 589 16.51 32.85 17.45
C ASN A 589 15.44 32.49 16.40
N TYR A 590 14.38 31.82 16.87
CA TYR A 590 13.27 31.41 16.01
C TYR A 590 12.54 32.58 15.35
N GLU A 591 12.54 33.77 15.95
CA GLU A 591 11.90 34.95 15.36
C GLU A 591 12.64 35.41 14.11
N GLN A 592 13.96 35.49 14.15
CA GLN A 592 14.76 35.82 12.97
C GLN A 592 14.74 34.69 11.92
N ALA A 593 14.80 33.43 12.35
CA ALA A 593 14.72 32.29 11.44
C ALA A 593 13.41 32.27 10.65
N VAL A 594 12.27 32.42 11.34
CA VAL A 594 10.95 32.47 10.71
C VAL A 594 10.81 33.66 9.77
N GLN A 595 11.28 34.86 10.14
CA GLN A 595 11.23 36.02 9.24
C GLN A 595 12.01 35.78 7.93
N LEU A 596 13.16 35.10 8.00
CA LEU A 596 13.95 34.77 6.81
C LEU A 596 13.29 33.65 5.98
N TRP A 597 12.76 32.60 6.63
CA TRP A 597 12.02 31.57 5.91
C TRP A 597 10.73 32.09 5.28
N GLU A 598 10.00 33.01 5.91
CA GLU A 598 8.82 33.63 5.28
C GLU A 598 9.19 34.43 4.03
N LYS A 599 10.30 35.17 4.07
CA LYS A 599 10.83 35.85 2.88
C LYS A 599 11.22 34.85 1.78
N ALA A 600 11.89 33.76 2.14
CA ALA A 600 12.27 32.72 1.19
C ALA A 600 11.05 31.95 0.64
N ASP A 601 10.00 31.72 1.44
CA ASP A 601 8.75 31.08 1.01
C ASP A 601 7.98 31.92 -0.01
N LEU A 602 8.02 33.26 0.15
CA LEU A 602 7.50 34.22 -0.84
C LEU A 602 8.27 34.19 -2.16
N LEU A 603 9.55 33.84 -2.11
CA LEU A 603 10.42 33.62 -3.28
C LEU A 603 10.37 32.16 -3.78
N GLU A 604 9.29 31.45 -3.43
CA GLU A 604 9.01 30.07 -3.84
C GLU A 604 10.06 29.03 -3.43
N SER A 605 10.79 29.27 -2.35
CA SER A 605 11.77 28.30 -1.89
C SER A 605 11.13 27.02 -1.35
N PRO A 606 11.56 25.83 -1.82
CA PRO A 606 11.10 24.54 -1.29
C PRO A 606 11.50 24.29 0.17
N ASP A 607 12.75 24.61 0.54
CA ASP A 607 13.28 24.38 1.90
C ASP A 607 12.62 25.30 2.93
N ALA A 608 12.33 26.55 2.56
CA ALA A 608 11.66 27.50 3.43
C ALA A 608 10.27 27.00 3.85
N ALA A 609 9.47 26.55 2.89
CA ALA A 609 8.16 25.96 3.13
C ALA A 609 8.27 24.75 4.05
N LEU A 610 9.23 23.85 3.83
CA LEU A 610 9.48 22.71 4.70
C LEU A 610 9.73 23.14 6.14
N ASN A 611 10.69 24.04 6.35
CA ASN A 611 11.12 24.46 7.68
C ASN A 611 10.01 25.18 8.44
N LEU A 612 9.24 26.04 7.76
CA LEU A 612 8.04 26.64 8.33
C LEU A 612 7.03 25.56 8.77
N GLY A 613 6.79 24.55 7.94
CA GLY A 613 5.92 23.42 8.30
C GLY A 613 6.40 22.65 9.53
N VAL A 614 7.70 22.37 9.64
CA VAL A 614 8.31 21.72 10.82
C VAL A 614 8.15 22.55 12.08
N ILE A 615 8.46 23.85 12.02
CA ILE A 615 8.35 24.78 13.15
C ILE A 615 6.89 24.90 13.62
N TYR A 616 5.92 24.93 12.70
CA TYR A 616 4.49 24.89 13.03
C TYR A 616 4.06 23.57 13.66
N LEU A 617 4.55 22.43 13.17
CA LEU A 617 4.20 21.12 13.74
C LEU A 617 4.73 20.95 15.16
N GLN A 618 5.93 21.48 15.42
CA GLN A 618 6.59 21.42 16.73
C GLN A 618 6.09 22.48 17.72
N GLY A 619 5.30 23.47 17.27
CA GLY A 619 4.86 24.59 18.11
C GLY A 619 5.97 25.57 18.47
N LEU A 620 7.06 25.59 17.70
CA LEU A 620 8.18 26.52 17.85
C LEU A 620 7.97 27.84 17.10
N TYR A 621 6.87 27.94 16.33
CA TYR A 621 6.55 29.17 15.62
C TYR A 621 6.27 30.29 16.65
N PRO A 622 6.93 31.45 16.57
CA PRO A 622 6.76 32.52 17.53
C PRO A 622 5.28 32.95 17.68
N ARG A 623 4.77 32.84 18.91
CA ARG A 623 3.40 33.26 19.29
C ARG A 623 2.27 32.50 18.58
N LYS A 624 2.52 31.34 17.98
CA LYS A 624 1.48 30.47 17.40
C LYS A 624 1.60 29.05 17.96
N PRO A 625 0.48 28.43 18.36
CA PRO A 625 0.50 27.05 18.86
C PRO A 625 0.80 26.07 17.72
N ALA A 626 1.15 24.83 18.10
CA ALA A 626 1.33 23.75 17.15
C ALA A 626 0.05 23.51 16.32
N ASN A 627 0.18 23.39 15.01
CA ASN A 627 -0.96 23.15 14.13
C ASN A 627 -0.58 22.22 12.96
N GLN A 628 -1.12 21.00 13.01
CA GLN A 628 -0.84 19.96 12.03
C GLN A 628 -1.37 20.28 10.63
N TYR A 629 -2.55 20.90 10.51
CA TYR A 629 -3.13 21.25 9.21
C TYR A 629 -2.37 22.39 8.51
N VAL A 630 -1.88 23.37 9.28
CA VAL A 630 -1.00 24.41 8.75
C VAL A 630 0.32 23.81 8.28
N ALA A 631 0.92 22.92 9.08
CA ALA A 631 2.14 22.19 8.70
C ALA A 631 1.94 21.38 7.41
N TYR A 632 0.80 20.68 7.28
CA TYR A 632 0.41 19.98 6.06
C TYR A 632 0.41 20.88 4.81
N ASN A 633 -0.19 22.07 4.90
CA ASN A 633 -0.22 23.01 3.78
C ASN A 633 1.19 23.47 3.37
N TYR A 634 2.09 23.65 4.34
CA TYR A 634 3.48 23.97 4.08
C TYR A 634 4.27 22.79 3.47
N TYR A 635 4.03 21.56 3.93
CA TYR A 635 4.63 20.37 3.32
C TYR A 635 4.12 20.15 1.90
N LEU A 636 2.84 20.40 1.63
CA LEU A 636 2.28 20.35 0.28
C LEU A 636 2.95 21.38 -0.64
N LYS A 637 3.12 22.63 -0.18
CA LYS A 637 3.87 23.66 -0.92
C LYS A 637 5.31 23.21 -1.20
N SER A 638 5.99 22.71 -0.17
CA SER A 638 7.38 22.25 -0.26
C SER A 638 7.55 21.10 -1.26
N ALA A 639 6.66 20.10 -1.21
CA ALA A 639 6.64 18.97 -2.12
C ALA A 639 6.37 19.40 -3.57
N ASN A 640 5.36 20.25 -3.79
CA ASN A 640 5.04 20.79 -5.13
C ASN A 640 6.19 21.61 -5.74
N ARG A 641 7.05 22.18 -4.91
CA ARG A 641 8.29 22.88 -5.30
C ARG A 641 9.50 21.96 -5.45
N GLY A 642 9.32 20.64 -5.34
CA GLY A 642 10.35 19.64 -5.57
C GLY A 642 11.21 19.27 -4.36
N HIS A 643 10.79 19.59 -3.12
CA HIS A 643 11.57 19.19 -1.94
C HIS A 643 11.36 17.71 -1.58
N ILE A 644 12.44 16.91 -1.54
CA ILE A 644 12.39 15.47 -1.17
C ILE A 644 11.81 15.25 0.23
N ARG A 645 12.41 15.86 1.27
CA ARG A 645 11.91 15.71 2.65
C ARG A 645 10.49 16.23 2.84
N GLY A 646 10.10 17.34 2.19
CA GLY A 646 8.72 17.83 2.17
C GLY A 646 7.75 16.79 1.60
N GLY A 647 8.10 16.16 0.47
CA GLY A 647 7.33 15.06 -0.11
C GLY A 647 7.20 13.84 0.80
N VAL A 648 8.28 13.45 1.50
CA VAL A 648 8.25 12.32 2.46
C VAL A 648 7.35 12.62 3.67
N LEU A 649 7.42 13.84 4.24
CA LEU A 649 6.56 14.24 5.35
C LEU A 649 5.09 14.39 4.93
N LEU A 650 4.85 14.90 3.72
CA LEU A 650 3.52 14.95 3.13
C LEU A 650 2.94 13.53 2.96
N ALA A 651 3.74 12.60 2.46
CA ALA A 651 3.35 11.21 2.29
C ALA A 651 3.02 10.54 3.63
N ASP A 652 3.79 10.79 4.68
CA ASP A 652 3.51 10.33 6.05
C ASP A 652 2.17 10.86 6.59
N MET A 653 1.81 12.11 6.26
CA MET A 653 0.48 12.64 6.58
C MET A 653 -0.63 12.02 5.74
N TRP A 654 -0.38 11.63 4.49
CA TRP A 654 -1.39 11.01 3.63
C TRP A 654 -1.66 9.53 3.96
N THR A 655 -0.72 8.80 4.59
CA THR A 655 -0.97 7.42 5.03
C THR A 655 -1.90 7.31 6.23
N THR A 656 -1.97 8.35 7.06
CA THR A 656 -2.83 8.43 8.24
C THR A 656 -4.06 9.30 7.99
N GLY A 657 -3.91 10.38 7.24
CA GLY A 657 -4.92 11.43 7.09
C GLY A 657 -4.91 12.40 8.28
N ILE A 658 -5.59 13.54 8.13
CA ILE A 658 -5.81 14.51 9.21
C ILE A 658 -7.33 14.57 9.43
N PRO A 659 -7.86 14.08 10.57
CA PRO A 659 -9.29 14.01 10.82
C PRO A 659 -10.00 15.35 10.56
N GLY A 660 -11.04 15.32 9.73
CA GLY A 660 -11.84 16.51 9.38
C GLY A 660 -11.21 17.48 8.37
N PHE A 661 -9.95 17.29 7.98
CA PHE A 661 -9.24 18.21 7.07
C PHE A 661 -8.66 17.53 5.83
N VAL A 662 -8.06 16.34 5.97
CA VAL A 662 -7.36 15.63 4.89
C VAL A 662 -7.71 14.15 4.95
N GLU A 663 -8.29 13.62 3.88
CA GLU A 663 -8.58 12.19 3.77
C GLU A 663 -7.30 11.36 3.59
N ARG A 664 -7.36 10.08 3.99
CA ARG A 664 -6.29 9.12 3.81
C ARG A 664 -6.07 8.81 2.32
N ARG A 665 -4.84 8.98 1.83
CA ARG A 665 -4.44 8.87 0.41
C ARG A 665 -3.16 8.04 0.24
N PRO A 666 -3.19 6.72 0.51
CA PRO A 666 -1.99 5.88 0.50
C PRO A 666 -1.34 5.78 -0.89
N SER A 667 -2.12 5.74 -1.97
CA SER A 667 -1.58 5.69 -3.34
C SER A 667 -0.78 6.94 -3.70
N ASP A 668 -1.24 8.12 -3.28
CA ASP A 668 -0.50 9.36 -3.50
C ASP A 668 0.75 9.44 -2.61
N ALA A 669 0.68 8.89 -1.40
CA ALA A 669 1.84 8.77 -0.52
C ALA A 669 2.94 7.91 -1.17
N VAL A 670 2.58 6.76 -1.76
CA VAL A 670 3.50 5.87 -2.49
C VAL A 670 4.24 6.61 -3.60
N LEU A 671 3.55 7.46 -4.37
CA LEU A 671 4.17 8.20 -5.46
C LEU A 671 5.31 9.11 -4.96
N TRP A 672 5.08 9.84 -3.86
CA TRP A 672 6.12 10.72 -3.28
C TRP A 672 7.26 9.94 -2.64
N VAL A 673 6.99 8.89 -1.85
CA VAL A 673 8.07 8.11 -1.24
C VAL A 673 8.83 7.29 -2.27
N LYS A 674 8.19 6.82 -3.34
CA LYS A 674 8.88 6.19 -4.48
C LYS A 674 9.79 7.21 -5.15
N TRP A 675 9.28 8.39 -5.47
CA TRP A 675 10.09 9.44 -6.09
C TRP A 675 11.29 9.82 -5.21
N ALA A 676 11.11 9.96 -3.90
CA ALA A 676 12.20 10.18 -2.97
C ALA A 676 13.19 9.01 -2.89
N ALA A 677 12.69 7.77 -2.91
CA ALA A 677 13.50 6.55 -2.92
C ALA A 677 14.32 6.39 -4.21
N ASP A 678 13.78 6.81 -5.36
CA ASP A 678 14.46 6.79 -6.66
C ASP A 678 15.68 7.73 -6.69
N HIS A 679 15.81 8.67 -5.74
CA HIS A 679 16.99 9.55 -5.61
C HIS A 679 18.13 8.97 -4.76
N ASN A 680 18.03 7.70 -4.39
CA ASN A 680 19.01 6.97 -3.60
C ASN A 680 20.36 6.80 -4.34
N GLY A 681 21.47 7.18 -3.68
CA GLY A 681 22.80 7.14 -4.30
C GLY A 681 23.32 5.74 -4.67
N TYR A 682 22.83 4.68 -4.02
CA TYR A 682 23.17 3.30 -4.39
C TYR A 682 22.53 2.87 -5.72
N LEU A 683 21.32 3.38 -6.02
CA LEU A 683 20.71 3.22 -7.35
C LEU A 683 21.53 3.97 -8.39
N GLY A 684 21.96 5.20 -8.09
CA GLY A 684 22.82 5.99 -8.98
C GLY A 684 24.12 5.28 -9.34
N SER A 685 24.76 4.60 -8.37
CA SER A 685 25.96 3.78 -8.61
C SER A 685 25.71 2.64 -9.61
N VAL A 686 24.55 1.96 -9.53
CA VAL A 686 24.18 0.88 -10.47
C VAL A 686 23.90 1.44 -11.85
N LEU A 687 23.18 2.56 -11.94
CA LEU A 687 22.88 3.24 -13.22
C LEU A 687 24.16 3.73 -13.90
N ARG A 688 25.07 4.33 -13.14
CA ARG A 688 26.37 4.78 -13.64
C ARG A 688 27.20 3.61 -14.17
N LYS A 689 27.26 2.48 -13.45
CA LYS A 689 27.91 1.26 -13.96
C LYS A 689 27.28 0.76 -15.25
N ALA A 690 25.96 0.77 -15.36
CA ALA A 690 25.25 0.35 -16.56
C ALA A 690 25.59 1.24 -17.77
N LEU A 691 25.60 2.56 -17.57
CA LEU A 691 25.92 3.56 -18.56
C LEU A 691 27.39 3.51 -18.98
N ASP A 692 28.31 3.41 -18.03
CA ASP A 692 29.75 3.31 -18.32
C ASP A 692 30.07 2.02 -19.10
N SER A 693 29.40 0.91 -18.79
CA SER A 693 29.50 -0.33 -19.56
C SER A 693 29.00 -0.14 -20.99
N TYR A 694 27.88 0.57 -21.19
CA TYR A 694 27.36 0.90 -22.52
C TYR A 694 28.36 1.73 -23.34
N LEU A 695 28.88 2.82 -22.76
CA LEU A 695 29.83 3.71 -23.42
C LEU A 695 31.16 3.02 -23.78
N LYS A 696 31.56 1.98 -23.02
CA LYS A 696 32.72 1.13 -23.32
C LYS A 696 32.43 0.03 -24.35
N GLY A 697 31.18 -0.12 -24.80
CA GLY A 697 30.74 -1.17 -25.70
C GLY A 697 30.49 -2.54 -25.05
N ASP A 698 30.51 -2.63 -23.71
CA ASP A 698 30.12 -3.83 -22.97
C ASP A 698 28.60 -3.87 -22.76
N ILE A 699 27.91 -4.24 -23.83
CA ILE A 699 26.45 -4.25 -23.91
C ILE A 699 25.82 -5.25 -22.93
N PHE A 700 26.46 -6.40 -22.70
CA PHE A 700 25.92 -7.42 -21.79
C PHE A 700 25.92 -6.95 -20.33
N SER A 701 27.03 -6.40 -19.84
CA SER A 701 27.08 -5.84 -18.48
C SER A 701 26.13 -4.65 -18.35
N SER A 702 26.01 -3.82 -19.40
CA SER A 702 25.05 -2.72 -19.41
C SER A 702 23.61 -3.21 -19.24
N LEU A 703 23.20 -4.21 -20.04
CA LEU A 703 21.88 -4.82 -19.94
C LEU A 703 21.63 -5.42 -18.56
N LEU A 704 22.63 -6.10 -17.99
CA LEU A 704 22.53 -6.70 -16.67
C LEU A 704 22.26 -5.66 -15.57
N PHE A 705 23.04 -4.57 -15.53
CA PHE A 705 22.86 -3.53 -14.51
C PHE A 705 21.59 -2.70 -14.73
N TYR A 706 21.22 -2.40 -15.98
CA TYR A 706 19.92 -1.77 -16.26
C TYR A 706 18.75 -2.69 -15.88
N THR A 707 18.85 -4.01 -16.09
CA THR A 707 17.83 -4.97 -15.65
C THR A 707 17.67 -4.99 -14.12
N MET A 708 18.78 -4.90 -13.37
CA MET A 708 18.70 -4.78 -11.89
C MET A 708 17.92 -3.53 -11.45
N ALA A 709 18.19 -2.38 -12.06
CA ALA A 709 17.48 -1.14 -11.76
C ALA A 709 16.03 -1.14 -12.30
N ALA A 710 15.79 -1.81 -13.42
CA ALA A 710 14.47 -1.93 -14.05
C ALA A 710 13.50 -2.77 -13.19
N GLU A 711 13.97 -3.91 -12.67
CA GLU A 711 13.23 -4.75 -11.72
C GLU A 711 13.03 -4.05 -10.36
N SER A 712 13.90 -3.09 -10.02
CA SER A 712 13.73 -2.20 -8.86
C SER A 712 12.65 -1.12 -9.08
N GLY A 713 12.05 -1.03 -10.28
CA GLY A 713 10.96 -0.10 -10.59
C GLY A 713 11.40 1.30 -11.07
N TYR A 714 12.66 1.46 -11.47
CA TYR A 714 13.17 2.74 -11.99
C TYR A 714 12.89 2.86 -13.50
N ALA A 715 12.00 3.79 -13.87
CA ALA A 715 11.47 3.88 -15.24
C ALA A 715 12.53 4.12 -16.33
N PRO A 716 13.53 5.01 -16.17
CA PRO A 716 14.59 5.15 -17.17
C PRO A 716 15.41 3.86 -17.38
N ALA A 717 15.61 3.06 -16.33
CA ALA A 717 16.27 1.76 -16.48
C ALA A 717 15.38 0.72 -17.17
N GLN A 718 14.07 0.74 -16.93
CA GLN A 718 13.12 -0.10 -17.67
C GLN A 718 13.19 0.22 -19.16
N PHE A 719 13.15 1.50 -19.52
CA PHE A 719 13.33 1.92 -20.91
C PHE A 719 14.66 1.43 -21.49
N ASN A 720 15.78 1.68 -20.80
CA ASN A 720 17.11 1.32 -21.30
C ASN A 720 17.28 -0.20 -21.43
N ALA A 721 16.72 -0.99 -20.52
CA ALA A 721 16.73 -2.45 -20.63
C ALA A 721 15.94 -2.92 -21.86
N ALA A 722 14.76 -2.34 -22.12
CA ALA A 722 13.97 -2.62 -23.31
C ALA A 722 14.72 -2.26 -24.60
N TYR A 723 15.32 -1.06 -24.64
CA TYR A 723 16.09 -0.56 -25.77
C TYR A 723 17.31 -1.45 -26.07
N LEU A 724 18.04 -1.88 -25.05
CA LEU A 724 19.16 -2.80 -25.22
C LEU A 724 18.72 -4.18 -25.73
N CYS A 725 17.57 -4.68 -25.28
CA CYS A 725 16.99 -5.91 -25.80
C CYS A 725 16.60 -5.77 -27.28
N GLU A 726 16.02 -4.64 -27.68
CA GLU A 726 15.69 -4.32 -29.07
C GLU A 726 16.93 -4.35 -29.97
N GLN A 727 17.93 -3.55 -29.64
CA GLN A 727 19.15 -3.38 -30.45
C GLN A 727 19.99 -4.66 -30.62
N ASN A 728 19.78 -5.67 -29.76
CA ASN A 728 20.60 -6.88 -29.72
C ASN A 728 19.80 -8.16 -30.01
N THR A 729 18.61 -8.03 -30.60
CA THR A 729 17.78 -9.16 -31.05
C THR A 729 18.55 -10.02 -32.05
N GLY A 730 18.72 -11.31 -31.77
CA GLY A 730 19.44 -12.24 -32.65
C GLY A 730 20.96 -12.10 -32.66
N SER A 731 21.53 -11.18 -31.86
CA SER A 731 22.97 -11.07 -31.62
C SER A 731 23.38 -12.04 -30.50
N PHE A 732 23.59 -11.55 -29.29
CA PHE A 732 23.86 -12.39 -28.12
C PHE A 732 22.59 -12.73 -27.32
N LEU A 733 21.42 -12.21 -27.70
CA LEU A 733 20.13 -12.52 -27.08
C LEU A 733 19.30 -13.44 -27.97
N ASP A 734 18.66 -14.42 -27.34
CA ASP A 734 17.66 -15.24 -28.00
C ASP A 734 16.46 -14.38 -28.44
N PRO A 735 15.94 -14.52 -29.69
CA PRO A 735 14.84 -13.70 -30.17
C PRO A 735 13.58 -13.77 -29.30
N ALA A 736 13.23 -14.94 -28.77
CA ALA A 736 12.04 -15.08 -27.92
C ALA A 736 12.24 -14.38 -26.56
N TYR A 737 13.45 -14.44 -26.00
CA TYR A 737 13.79 -13.64 -24.82
C TYR A 737 13.73 -12.13 -25.12
N ALA A 738 14.33 -11.68 -26.23
CA ALA A 738 14.38 -10.26 -26.60
C ALA A 738 12.96 -9.68 -26.75
N THR A 739 12.05 -10.37 -27.42
CA THR A 739 10.64 -9.95 -27.56
C THR A 739 9.93 -9.87 -26.21
N ASN A 740 10.12 -10.85 -25.33
CA ASN A 740 9.54 -10.81 -23.99
C ASN A 740 10.12 -9.70 -23.11
N CYS A 741 11.44 -9.45 -23.24
CA CYS A 741 12.14 -8.36 -22.56
C CYS A 741 11.59 -7.00 -23.00
N MET A 742 11.50 -6.75 -24.31
CA MET A 742 10.90 -5.52 -24.87
C MET A 742 9.46 -5.34 -24.39
N TRP A 743 8.63 -6.38 -24.51
CA TRP A 743 7.24 -6.32 -24.09
C TRP A 743 7.08 -6.02 -22.60
N ARG A 744 7.86 -6.69 -21.73
CA ARG A 744 7.82 -6.45 -20.27
C ARG A 744 8.22 -5.02 -19.94
N TYR A 745 9.37 -4.57 -20.41
CA TYR A 745 9.95 -3.32 -19.94
C TYR A 745 9.41 -2.06 -20.63
N TYR A 746 9.04 -2.11 -21.91
CA TYR A 746 8.32 -0.98 -22.51
C TYR A 746 6.92 -0.85 -21.89
N ASN A 747 6.23 -1.96 -21.59
CA ASN A 747 4.93 -1.91 -20.90
C ASN A 747 5.05 -1.33 -19.48
N LEU A 748 6.12 -1.64 -18.74
CA LEU A 748 6.36 -1.02 -17.43
C LEU A 748 6.70 0.47 -17.57
N THR A 749 7.50 0.84 -18.59
CA THR A 749 7.85 2.23 -18.85
C THR A 749 6.60 3.09 -19.08
N ILE A 750 5.64 2.65 -19.92
CA ILE A 750 4.41 3.41 -20.21
C ILE A 750 3.47 3.57 -19.01
N GLN A 751 3.63 2.76 -17.96
CA GLN A 751 2.87 2.89 -16.71
C GLN A 751 3.43 3.98 -15.78
N SER A 752 4.61 4.52 -16.08
CA SER A 752 5.20 5.62 -15.31
C SER A 752 4.55 6.97 -15.63
N GLN A 753 4.61 7.94 -14.70
CA GLN A 753 3.96 9.25 -14.89
C GLN A 753 4.52 10.03 -16.10
N ASN A 754 5.85 10.04 -16.24
CA ASN A 754 6.58 10.77 -17.28
C ASN A 754 7.35 9.77 -18.17
N PHE A 755 6.61 8.96 -18.91
CA PHE A 755 7.22 7.97 -19.80
C PHE A 755 7.71 8.58 -21.12
N ASP A 756 8.81 8.03 -21.64
CA ASP A 756 9.33 8.36 -22.96
C ASP A 756 8.37 7.89 -24.07
N THR A 757 8.03 8.78 -24.99
CA THR A 757 7.06 8.51 -26.07
C THR A 757 7.51 7.39 -27.02
N TYR A 758 8.81 7.15 -27.14
CA TYR A 758 9.38 6.05 -27.92
C TYR A 758 8.89 4.69 -27.41
N ALA A 759 8.71 4.53 -26.09
CA ALA A 759 8.17 3.29 -25.52
C ALA A 759 6.74 3.00 -26.01
N CYS A 760 5.89 4.04 -26.16
CA CYS A 760 4.56 3.89 -26.75
C CYS A 760 4.61 3.48 -28.21
N ILE A 761 5.50 4.08 -29.01
CA ILE A 761 5.70 3.69 -30.40
C ILE A 761 6.06 2.20 -30.48
N LYS A 762 7.06 1.77 -29.71
CA LYS A 762 7.51 0.37 -29.72
C LYS A 762 6.48 -0.62 -29.20
N MET A 763 5.71 -0.25 -28.18
CA MET A 763 4.57 -1.08 -27.75
C MET A 763 3.50 -1.18 -28.84
N GLY A 764 3.25 -0.09 -29.56
CA GLY A 764 2.36 -0.08 -30.72
C GLY A 764 2.86 -1.00 -31.84
N ASP A 765 4.15 -0.95 -32.16
CA ASP A 765 4.78 -1.79 -33.18
C ASP A 765 4.69 -3.28 -32.82
N LEU A 766 5.00 -3.63 -31.56
CA LEU A 766 4.87 -5.01 -31.06
C LEU A 766 3.43 -5.54 -31.10
N LEU A 767 2.43 -4.67 -30.85
CA LEU A 767 1.00 -5.00 -30.97
C LEU A 767 0.56 -5.14 -32.43
N TYR A 768 1.10 -4.30 -33.30
CA TYR A 768 0.78 -4.25 -34.72
C TYR A 768 1.37 -5.44 -35.49
N GLU A 769 2.61 -5.81 -35.21
CA GLU A 769 3.26 -6.98 -35.83
C GLU A 769 2.68 -8.30 -35.29
N GLY A 770 2.36 -8.33 -33.99
CA GLY A 770 1.98 -9.53 -33.27
C GLY A 770 3.21 -10.36 -32.89
N SER A 771 3.39 -10.63 -31.60
CA SER A 771 4.50 -11.48 -31.10
C SER A 771 4.13 -12.97 -31.14
N ASP A 772 5.09 -13.88 -31.32
CA ASP A 772 4.96 -15.36 -31.25
C ASP A 772 3.70 -15.87 -30.51
N GLY A 773 2.64 -16.18 -31.27
CA GLY A 773 1.38 -16.73 -30.76
C GLY A 773 0.27 -15.73 -30.40
N LYS A 774 0.53 -14.43 -30.35
CA LYS A 774 -0.48 -13.36 -30.20
C LYS A 774 -0.88 -12.82 -31.58
N GLN A 775 -2.18 -12.67 -31.79
CA GLN A 775 -2.70 -12.05 -33.01
C GLN A 775 -2.40 -10.55 -33.02
N LYS A 776 -2.21 -10.00 -34.22
CA LYS A 776 -2.17 -8.55 -34.50
C LYS A 776 -3.35 -7.86 -33.82
N ASP A 777 -3.05 -6.90 -32.95
CA ASP A 777 -4.04 -6.06 -32.25
C ASP A 777 -3.90 -4.61 -32.68
N SER A 778 -4.48 -4.30 -33.85
CA SER A 778 -4.49 -2.96 -34.41
C SER A 778 -5.24 -1.94 -33.53
N PHE A 779 -6.15 -2.39 -32.65
CA PHE A 779 -6.88 -1.49 -31.76
C PHE A 779 -5.97 -0.97 -30.65
N SER A 780 -5.32 -1.87 -29.93
CA SER A 780 -4.38 -1.48 -28.88
C SER A 780 -3.17 -0.74 -29.46
N ALA A 781 -2.69 -1.13 -30.66
CA ALA A 781 -1.63 -0.40 -31.37
C ALA A 781 -2.02 1.06 -31.65
N ALA A 782 -3.23 1.29 -32.18
CA ALA A 782 -3.76 2.64 -32.40
C ALA A 782 -3.86 3.45 -31.09
N GLN A 783 -4.22 2.82 -29.96
CA GLN A 783 -4.23 3.49 -28.66
C GLN A 783 -2.82 3.91 -28.22
N MET A 784 -1.81 3.08 -28.44
CA MET A 784 -0.41 3.41 -28.12
C MET A 784 0.12 4.55 -29.00
N TYR A 785 -0.11 4.49 -30.31
CA TYR A 785 0.30 5.58 -31.21
C TYR A 785 -0.42 6.90 -30.91
N LYS A 786 -1.70 6.85 -30.51
CA LYS A 786 -2.44 8.01 -30.01
C LYS A 786 -1.77 8.63 -28.78
N LEU A 787 -1.33 7.83 -27.81
CA LEU A 787 -0.66 8.35 -26.61
C LEU A 787 0.65 9.09 -26.97
N ALA A 788 1.40 8.60 -27.94
CA ALA A 788 2.59 9.29 -28.46
C ALA A 788 2.21 10.58 -29.20
N ALA A 789 1.18 10.54 -30.05
CA ALA A 789 0.68 11.69 -30.80
C ALA A 789 0.18 12.84 -29.91
N LEU A 790 -0.51 12.53 -28.80
CA LEU A 790 -0.97 13.51 -27.80
C LEU A 790 0.17 14.24 -27.08
N ARG A 791 1.38 13.68 -27.11
CA ARG A 791 2.61 14.29 -26.56
C ARG A 791 3.48 14.88 -27.65
N ASN A 792 2.89 15.26 -28.78
CA ASN A 792 3.53 15.87 -29.94
C ASN A 792 4.65 15.02 -30.57
N ASN A 793 4.63 13.69 -30.39
CA ASN A 793 5.56 12.83 -31.11
C ASN A 793 5.03 12.60 -32.55
N PRO A 794 5.77 13.03 -33.59
CA PRO A 794 5.34 12.93 -34.98
C PRO A 794 5.25 11.49 -35.50
N GLN A 795 6.05 10.57 -34.95
CA GLN A 795 6.00 9.15 -35.31
C GLN A 795 4.64 8.53 -34.93
N GLY A 796 4.02 8.99 -33.84
CA GLY A 796 2.68 8.53 -33.44
C GLY A 796 1.63 8.89 -34.49
N TRP A 797 1.68 10.11 -35.01
CA TRP A 797 0.82 10.57 -36.10
C TRP A 797 1.04 9.79 -37.38
N TYR A 798 2.31 9.58 -37.76
CA TYR A 798 2.67 8.81 -38.93
C TYR A 798 2.14 7.36 -38.85
N ASN A 799 2.36 6.67 -37.73
CA ASN A 799 1.92 5.30 -37.53
C ASN A 799 0.38 5.17 -37.53
N LEU A 800 -0.35 6.16 -36.98
CA LEU A 800 -1.82 6.21 -37.09
C LEU A 800 -2.28 6.37 -38.54
N GLY A 801 -1.57 7.19 -39.32
CA GLY A 801 -1.81 7.35 -40.75
C GLY A 801 -1.57 6.05 -41.52
N LEU A 802 -0.50 5.33 -41.21
CA LEU A 802 -0.18 4.03 -41.80
C LEU A 802 -1.27 3.00 -41.52
N LEU A 803 -1.78 2.91 -40.28
CA LEU A 803 -2.90 2.03 -39.95
C LEU A 803 -4.14 2.35 -40.81
N ALA A 804 -4.47 3.63 -40.94
CA ALA A 804 -5.59 4.07 -41.74
C ALA A 804 -5.39 3.76 -43.24
N GLU A 805 -4.17 3.93 -43.76
CA GLU A 805 -3.81 3.61 -45.15
C GLU A 805 -4.00 2.12 -45.46
N GLU A 806 -3.65 1.24 -44.53
CA GLU A 806 -3.89 -0.21 -44.62
C GLU A 806 -5.38 -0.60 -44.53
N GLY A 807 -6.27 0.37 -44.38
CA GLY A 807 -7.71 0.18 -44.33
C GLY A 807 -8.27 -0.07 -42.92
N TYR A 808 -7.44 0.05 -41.86
CA TYR A 808 -7.92 -0.03 -40.49
C TYR A 808 -8.68 1.25 -40.12
N LYS A 809 -9.93 1.10 -39.67
CA LYS A 809 -10.74 2.24 -39.23
C LYS A 809 -10.34 2.64 -37.82
N LEU A 810 -9.75 3.83 -37.69
CA LEU A 810 -9.43 4.39 -36.38
C LEU A 810 -10.71 4.50 -35.52
N PRO A 811 -10.67 4.04 -34.25
CA PRO A 811 -11.81 4.14 -33.35
C PRO A 811 -12.24 5.60 -33.14
N LEU A 812 -13.54 5.83 -32.97
CA LEU A 812 -14.06 7.18 -32.73
C LEU A 812 -13.41 7.82 -31.50
N SER A 813 -13.13 7.04 -30.44
CA SER A 813 -12.43 7.53 -29.24
C SER A 813 -11.05 8.14 -29.56
N VAL A 814 -10.30 7.50 -30.48
CA VAL A 814 -8.97 7.99 -30.90
C VAL A 814 -9.12 9.29 -31.69
N LEU A 815 -10.08 9.33 -32.62
CA LEU A 815 -10.35 10.52 -33.44
C LEU A 815 -10.84 11.71 -32.61
N THR A 816 -11.71 11.50 -31.62
CA THR A 816 -12.22 12.56 -30.76
C THR A 816 -11.16 13.12 -29.83
N GLU A 817 -10.34 12.27 -29.21
CA GLU A 817 -9.28 12.71 -28.29
C GLU A 817 -8.16 13.46 -29.03
N LEU A 818 -7.89 13.11 -30.29
CA LEU A 818 -6.94 13.82 -31.16
C LEU A 818 -7.53 15.08 -31.80
N GLY A 819 -8.80 15.41 -31.55
CA GLY A 819 -9.46 16.57 -32.15
C GLY A 819 -9.72 16.45 -33.66
N LEU A 820 -9.71 15.24 -34.20
CA LEU A 820 -9.88 14.93 -35.64
C LEU A 820 -11.34 14.68 -36.04
N ALA A 821 -12.29 14.79 -35.10
CA ALA A 821 -13.70 14.51 -35.34
C ALA A 821 -14.40 15.55 -36.24
N GLU A 822 -13.87 16.79 -36.30
CA GLU A 822 -14.36 17.86 -37.18
C GLU A 822 -13.31 18.13 -38.27
N LEU A 823 -13.43 17.38 -39.36
CA LEU A 823 -12.46 17.22 -40.46
C LEU A 823 -12.20 18.48 -41.34
N TYR A 824 -12.43 19.70 -40.85
CA TYR A 824 -12.39 20.91 -41.71
C TYR A 824 -11.29 21.94 -41.39
N LEU A 825 -10.58 21.86 -40.25
CA LEU A 825 -9.62 22.91 -39.85
C LEU A 825 -8.30 22.42 -39.21
N ALA A 826 -8.13 21.13 -38.92
CA ALA A 826 -6.96 20.61 -38.18
C ALA A 826 -5.70 20.36 -39.05
N GLU A 827 -5.81 20.36 -40.38
CA GLU A 827 -4.74 19.93 -41.30
C GLU A 827 -3.48 20.81 -41.30
N LYS A 828 -3.50 22.01 -40.73
CA LYS A 828 -2.46 23.02 -40.98
C LYS A 828 -1.49 23.32 -39.83
N TYR A 829 -1.77 22.84 -38.62
CA TYR A 829 -1.02 23.24 -37.41
C TYR A 829 -0.35 22.08 -36.66
N VAL A 830 -0.90 20.86 -36.71
CA VAL A 830 -0.47 19.77 -35.81
C VAL A 830 0.92 19.19 -36.11
N CYS A 831 1.22 18.83 -37.37
CA CYS A 831 2.56 18.38 -37.75
C CYS A 831 3.57 19.54 -37.88
N ARG A 832 3.07 20.79 -37.97
CA ARG A 832 3.88 22.00 -38.18
C ARG A 832 4.54 22.49 -36.88
N ASP A 833 3.86 22.28 -35.76
CA ASP A 833 4.29 22.74 -34.43
C ASP A 833 5.13 21.68 -33.68
N SER A 834 5.58 20.61 -34.36
CA SER A 834 6.57 19.68 -33.79
C SER A 834 7.97 20.30 -33.81
N ASP A 835 8.72 20.13 -32.72
CA ASP A 835 10.09 20.66 -32.59
C ASP A 835 11.09 20.06 -33.61
N ASP A 836 10.73 18.94 -34.25
CA ASP A 836 11.54 18.28 -35.28
C ASP A 836 11.07 18.66 -36.70
N THR A 837 11.86 19.50 -37.37
CA THR A 837 11.59 19.97 -38.74
C THR A 837 11.59 18.86 -39.78
N ASP A 838 12.30 17.76 -39.53
CA ASP A 838 12.43 16.65 -40.49
C ASP A 838 11.17 15.78 -40.52
N SER A 839 10.38 15.84 -39.45
CA SER A 839 9.16 15.06 -39.27
C SER A 839 7.90 15.69 -39.92
N TYR A 840 7.97 16.96 -40.32
CA TYR A 840 6.84 17.72 -40.88
C TYR A 840 6.28 17.09 -42.16
N LEU A 841 7.16 16.77 -43.12
CA LEU A 841 6.74 16.28 -44.44
C LEU A 841 6.13 14.87 -44.38
N PRO A 842 6.75 13.87 -43.71
CA PRO A 842 6.16 12.53 -43.58
C PRO A 842 4.82 12.54 -42.83
N CYS A 843 4.73 13.30 -41.72
CA CYS A 843 3.50 13.42 -40.93
C CYS A 843 2.37 14.07 -41.74
N SER A 844 2.66 15.17 -42.43
CA SER A 844 1.66 15.89 -43.25
C SER A 844 1.15 15.04 -44.42
N LEU A 845 2.05 14.29 -45.08
CA LEU A 845 1.66 13.40 -46.19
C LEU A 845 0.81 12.22 -45.72
N ALA A 846 1.14 11.62 -44.58
CA ALA A 846 0.35 10.53 -43.99
C ALA A 846 -1.08 11.02 -43.63
N LEU A 847 -1.20 12.18 -42.98
CA LEU A 847 -2.50 12.78 -42.65
C LEU A 847 -3.31 13.17 -43.89
N PHE A 848 -2.66 13.74 -44.91
CA PHE A 848 -3.31 14.07 -46.18
C PHE A 848 -3.83 12.83 -46.92
N ASN A 849 -3.10 11.72 -46.87
CA ASN A 849 -3.57 10.46 -47.45
C ASN A 849 -4.82 9.92 -46.73
N VAL A 850 -4.84 10.00 -45.40
CA VAL A 850 -6.04 9.65 -44.60
C VAL A 850 -7.24 10.54 -44.97
N PHE A 851 -7.00 11.84 -45.16
CA PHE A 851 -8.04 12.77 -45.63
C PHE A 851 -8.61 12.35 -46.99
N LEU A 852 -7.74 12.08 -47.99
CA LEU A 852 -8.17 11.65 -49.32
C LEU A 852 -9.05 10.39 -49.27
N GLN A 853 -8.70 9.40 -48.44
CA GLN A 853 -9.49 8.18 -48.29
C GLN A 853 -10.86 8.40 -47.63
N SER A 854 -10.97 9.42 -46.76
CA SER A 854 -12.26 9.83 -46.18
C SER A 854 -13.14 10.53 -47.22
N PHE A 855 -12.54 11.33 -48.10
CA PHE A 855 -13.19 12.09 -49.16
C PHE A 855 -13.75 11.17 -50.26
N ASP A 856 -12.98 10.18 -50.69
CA ASP A 856 -13.35 9.23 -51.75
C ASP A 856 -14.60 8.39 -51.36
N LYS A 857 -14.76 8.06 -50.06
CA LYS A 857 -15.93 7.34 -49.55
C LYS A 857 -17.20 8.19 -49.45
N GLN A 858 -17.09 9.48 -49.12
CA GLN A 858 -18.25 10.38 -49.13
C GLN A 858 -18.75 10.63 -50.56
N TYR A 859 -17.83 10.72 -51.53
CA TYR A 859 -18.19 10.85 -52.95
C TYR A 859 -18.83 9.56 -53.51
N ILE A 860 -18.31 8.37 -53.19
CA ILE A 860 -18.89 7.08 -53.62
C ILE A 860 -20.27 6.83 -52.95
N ALA A 861 -20.49 7.31 -51.72
CA ALA A 861 -21.79 7.27 -51.05
C ALA A 861 -22.80 8.25 -51.69
N ALA A 862 -22.35 9.42 -52.15
CA ALA A 862 -23.17 10.37 -52.89
C ALA A 862 -23.57 9.85 -54.28
N ASP A 863 -22.66 9.17 -54.99
CA ASP A 863 -22.94 8.58 -56.31
C ASP A 863 -23.92 7.39 -56.24
N LYS A 864 -23.92 6.61 -55.14
CA LYS A 864 -24.89 5.52 -54.95
C LYS A 864 -26.32 6.00 -54.63
N VAL A 865 -26.50 7.26 -54.23
CA VAL A 865 -27.83 7.87 -54.03
C VAL A 865 -28.32 8.59 -55.31
N GLY A 866 -27.45 8.75 -56.32
CA GLY A 866 -27.74 9.49 -57.56
C GLY A 866 -28.44 8.72 -58.69
N VAL A 867 -28.76 7.43 -58.53
CA VAL A 867 -29.43 6.64 -59.60
C VAL A 867 -30.78 6.10 -59.11
N THR A 868 -31.77 6.97 -59.00
CA THR A 868 -33.21 6.67 -59.21
C THR A 868 -34.09 7.90 -58.94
N CYS A 869 -34.04 8.90 -59.83
CA CYS A 869 -35.15 9.85 -59.93
C CYS A 869 -35.41 10.17 -61.42
N LYS A 870 -36.45 9.53 -61.97
CA LYS A 870 -36.95 9.74 -63.33
C LYS A 870 -37.37 11.20 -63.53
N CYS A 871 -36.92 11.77 -64.64
CA CYS A 871 -37.40 13.01 -65.22
C CYS A 871 -38.94 13.08 -65.26
N LYS A 872 -39.50 14.19 -64.77
CA LYS A 872 -40.74 14.76 -65.31
C LYS A 872 -40.52 16.24 -65.59
N ASN A 873 -40.41 16.53 -66.89
CA ASN A 873 -40.35 17.85 -67.49
C ASN A 873 -41.47 18.78 -66.98
N LYS A 874 -41.13 20.04 -66.66
CA LYS A 874 -41.91 21.22 -67.06
C LYS A 874 -41.11 22.53 -66.87
N ASN A 875 -40.70 23.07 -68.02
CA ASN A 875 -40.63 24.49 -68.40
C ASN A 875 -39.76 25.49 -67.60
N ASN A 876 -38.75 26.01 -68.31
CA ASN A 876 -38.44 27.45 -68.55
C ASN A 876 -38.26 28.36 -67.31
N ARG A 877 -37.12 29.02 -67.07
CA ARG A 877 -36.33 29.86 -67.99
C ARG A 877 -35.02 30.28 -67.33
N LYS A 878 -33.94 30.20 -68.13
CA LYS A 878 -32.72 31.02 -68.19
C LYS A 878 -32.36 31.92 -66.99
N ILE A 879 -31.19 31.62 -66.39
CA ILE A 879 -30.22 32.64 -65.98
C ILE A 879 -28.91 32.33 -66.70
N VAL A 880 -28.36 33.34 -67.35
CA VAL A 880 -26.99 33.40 -67.86
C VAL A 880 -26.19 34.20 -66.82
N MET A 881 -25.00 33.67 -66.53
CA MET A 881 -23.93 34.10 -65.61
C MET A 881 -24.18 33.85 -64.12
#